data_AF-A0A1Q3HGB5-F1
#
_entry.id   AF-A0A1Q3HGB5-F1
#
_cell.length_a   1.000
_cell.length_b   1.000
_cell.length_c   1.000
_cell.angle_alpha   90.00
_cell.angle_beta   90.00
_cell.angle_gamma   90.00
#
_symmetry.space_group_name_H-M   'P 1'
#
loop_
_entity.id
_entity.type
_entity.pdbx_description
1 polymer ?
#
loop_
_entity_poly.entity_id
_entity_poly.type
_entity_poly.pdbx_seq_one_letter_code
_entity_poly.pdbx_strand_id
1 'polypeptide(L)'
;MSTQGKQVQWTERELQGRILWNLWTGDNGGFWDWLSTHGFGTTDLLKVVTSPRDQRFQKYGVFNQPGFVRPDKPDANGLYIEVPKSASYDIDSKLDTYTYGYSSGIMGLRVFKNPNFDAKAQAKWDVNRYYNDPTYYNDRNLVRPYVVGMTCSFCHTGVDPVNPPANVNEPEYANLNDYVGQHFLKVWELFAADLKEDNFIWQLLHSNPAGSLDTSFIATDYLNNPGTMNGIFVIPGRATAAAPETIAGGARSLKNIEYDAQGRVVTPRVLKEGADSVGLNGALSRVHLNIGEYWEEWLQHFNPLIGIKPQSPIRVKDAQKMSPHWNWSESHSPMLGEYLSRVAQPLKLADAPGGDKYLTKDEQILGHGKRVFAQQCAACHSSKQPPQGVDPMSAQGQQWFEAEVMKPDFLDSNFLGNEVRYPVTYIKTNATRAVATNGMRNQVWDNFSSETYKTLPPVGTIDVWNPFEDKNVPWQVPGEGRGYYRPPSLVAMWASAPYFHNNALGEHVHGVSVDDRMKAFNDAVTKLMWPENRLGVNSIWRTTQESYLEIPKSYIPEIARKLRDSADAEGFIRIGPIPKGTPVNLLANTNLELSGLGKDIELAELLLKISSALNDIKRDKLEGEAASDRLMELVPDLYKLNSCPDFVEDKGHYFGTDLPDVDKKALIEYLKTL
;
A
#
# COMPACT_ATOMS: atom_id res chain seq x y z
N MET A 1 -19.13 -4.19 23.91
CA MET A 1 -17.66 -4.27 23.86
C MET A 1 -17.14 -2.90 23.50
N SER A 2 -16.09 -2.41 24.18
CA SER A 2 -15.48 -1.14 23.79
C SER A 2 -14.82 -1.26 22.40
N THR A 3 -14.83 -0.17 21.65
CA THR A 3 -14.08 0.00 20.40
C THR A 3 -13.23 1.23 20.58
N GLN A 4 -11.91 1.09 20.45
CA GLN A 4 -10.99 2.22 20.63
C GLN A 4 -11.20 2.93 21.98
N GLY A 5 -11.41 2.14 23.04
CA GLY A 5 -11.68 2.65 24.39
C GLY A 5 -13.08 3.25 24.62
N LYS A 6 -13.90 3.38 23.58
CA LYS A 6 -15.25 3.95 23.66
C LYS A 6 -16.30 2.85 23.86
N GLN A 7 -17.24 3.05 24.79
CA GLN A 7 -18.40 2.18 24.92
C GLN A 7 -19.37 2.47 23.77
N VAL A 8 -19.44 1.55 22.80
CA VAL A 8 -20.34 1.66 21.66
C VAL A 8 -21.35 0.53 21.73
N GLN A 9 -22.64 0.89 21.62
CA GLN A 9 -23.71 -0.06 21.37
C GLN A 9 -23.74 -0.33 19.86
N TRP A 10 -23.43 -1.57 19.49
CA TRP A 10 -23.38 -2.01 18.11
C TRP A 10 -24.73 -2.59 17.70
N THR A 11 -25.20 -2.22 16.52
CA THR A 11 -26.17 -3.07 15.82
C THR A 11 -25.50 -4.38 15.40
N GLU A 12 -26.30 -5.41 15.13
CA GLU A 12 -25.77 -6.69 14.67
C GLU A 12 -24.96 -6.55 13.37
N ARG A 13 -25.43 -5.69 12.46
CA ARG A 13 -24.77 -5.43 11.16
C ARG A 13 -23.42 -4.73 11.33
N GLU A 14 -23.34 -3.68 12.14
CA GLU A 14 -22.06 -3.02 12.43
C GLU A 14 -21.08 -3.97 13.14
N LEU A 15 -21.57 -4.86 14.02
CA LEU A 15 -20.73 -5.87 14.66
C LEU A 15 -20.18 -6.88 13.63
N GLN A 16 -21.00 -7.34 12.69
CA GLN A 16 -20.56 -8.20 11.59
C GLN A 16 -19.50 -7.50 10.73
N GLY A 17 -19.67 -6.20 10.42
CA GLY A 17 -18.67 -5.41 9.72
C GLY A 17 -17.35 -5.31 10.48
N ARG A 18 -17.41 -5.11 11.80
CA ARG A 18 -16.22 -5.11 12.67
C ARG A 18 -15.50 -6.45 12.68
N ILE A 19 -16.25 -7.55 12.73
CA ILE A 19 -15.69 -8.91 12.66
C ILE A 19 -14.99 -9.13 11.31
N LEU A 20 -15.63 -8.73 10.21
CA LEU A 20 -15.04 -8.80 8.88
C LEU A 20 -13.71 -8.02 8.81
N TRP A 21 -13.67 -6.81 9.39
CA TRP A 21 -12.45 -5.99 9.40
C TRP A 21 -11.30 -6.57 10.22
N ASN A 22 -11.60 -7.11 11.40
CA ASN A 22 -10.61 -7.44 12.42
C ASN A 22 -10.27 -8.94 12.56
N LEU A 23 -11.13 -9.84 12.09
CA LEU A 23 -11.01 -11.28 12.34
C LEU A 23 -11.09 -12.14 11.08
N TRP A 24 -11.72 -11.67 10.00
CA TRP A 24 -11.88 -12.47 8.79
C TRP A 24 -10.62 -12.48 7.92
N THR A 25 -10.10 -13.68 7.67
CA THR A 25 -8.94 -13.93 6.80
C THR A 25 -9.33 -14.64 5.50
N GLY A 26 -10.59 -15.10 5.39
CA GLY A 26 -10.98 -16.03 4.33
C GLY A 26 -10.05 -17.26 4.32
N ASP A 27 -9.58 -17.62 3.13
CA ASP A 27 -8.59 -18.67 2.87
C ASP A 27 -7.15 -18.14 2.71
N ASN A 28 -6.89 -16.86 3.01
CA ASN A 28 -5.60 -16.24 2.70
C ASN A 28 -4.41 -16.75 3.52
N GLY A 29 -4.65 -17.46 4.63
CA GLY A 29 -3.57 -18.15 5.35
C GLY A 29 -2.86 -19.19 4.48
N GLY A 30 -3.60 -19.83 3.57
CA GLY A 30 -3.03 -20.75 2.57
C GLY A 30 -2.16 -20.01 1.55
N PHE A 31 -2.59 -18.81 1.11
CA PHE A 31 -1.82 -17.97 0.21
C PHE A 31 -0.47 -17.57 0.80
N TRP A 32 -0.47 -17.05 2.03
CA TRP A 32 0.77 -16.58 2.66
C TRP A 32 1.72 -17.73 3.02
N ASP A 33 1.21 -18.91 3.39
CA ASP A 33 2.04 -20.11 3.55
C ASP A 33 2.60 -20.60 2.20
N TRP A 34 1.80 -20.57 1.12
CA TRP A 34 2.29 -20.88 -0.22
C TRP A 34 3.40 -19.91 -0.65
N LEU A 35 3.20 -18.61 -0.45
CA LEU A 35 4.16 -17.58 -0.83
C LEU A 35 5.48 -17.74 -0.06
N SER A 36 5.45 -18.11 1.21
CA SER A 36 6.68 -18.35 2.00
C SER A 36 7.58 -19.46 1.45
N THR A 37 7.06 -20.34 0.59
CA THR A 37 7.82 -21.42 -0.07
C THR A 37 7.94 -21.21 -1.58
N HIS A 38 7.19 -20.28 -2.17
CA HIS A 38 7.13 -20.02 -3.62
C HIS A 38 7.46 -18.57 -4.03
N GLY A 39 7.78 -17.72 -3.06
CA GLY A 39 8.17 -16.32 -3.23
C GLY A 39 9.67 -16.02 -3.12
N PHE A 40 10.55 -16.97 -3.45
CA PHE A 40 12.01 -16.77 -3.49
C PHE A 40 12.63 -16.29 -2.15
N GLY A 41 12.18 -16.83 -1.03
CA GLY A 41 12.62 -16.43 0.31
C GLY A 41 11.95 -15.16 0.85
N THR A 42 10.95 -14.62 0.13
CA THR A 42 10.08 -13.57 0.66
C THR A 42 8.95 -14.14 1.51
N THR A 43 8.52 -13.33 2.47
CA THR A 43 7.28 -13.47 3.25
C THR A 43 7.13 -14.76 4.05
N ASP A 44 7.55 -14.74 5.32
CA ASP A 44 7.19 -15.78 6.30
C ASP A 44 6.52 -15.14 7.53
N LEU A 45 5.19 -15.03 7.48
CA LEU A 45 4.40 -14.44 8.57
C LEU A 45 4.47 -15.25 9.87
N LEU A 46 4.79 -16.55 9.83
CA LEU A 46 4.96 -17.34 11.05
C LEU A 46 6.19 -16.88 11.83
N LYS A 47 7.30 -16.53 11.16
CA LYS A 47 8.46 -15.90 11.81
C LYS A 47 8.13 -14.53 12.44
N VAL A 48 7.24 -13.77 11.80
CA VAL A 48 6.75 -12.50 12.35
C VAL A 48 5.94 -12.75 13.61
N VAL A 49 5.03 -13.73 13.60
CA VAL A 49 4.22 -14.11 14.77
C VAL A 49 5.10 -14.56 15.93
N THR A 50 6.16 -15.33 15.69
CA THR A 50 7.00 -15.86 16.79
C THR A 50 8.10 -14.93 17.27
N SER A 51 8.29 -13.81 16.57
CA SER A 51 9.27 -12.78 16.90
C SER A 51 9.11 -12.24 18.34
N PRO A 52 10.18 -11.71 18.96
CA PRO A 52 10.10 -11.12 20.29
C PRO A 52 9.06 -9.99 20.35
N ARG A 53 8.09 -10.15 21.27
CA ARG A 53 6.95 -9.24 21.43
C ARG A 53 7.37 -7.77 21.60
N ASP A 54 8.42 -7.55 22.38
CA ASP A 54 8.99 -6.25 22.75
C ASP A 54 9.80 -5.58 21.63
N GLN A 55 9.94 -6.23 20.47
CA GLN A 55 10.70 -5.72 19.33
C GLN A 55 9.85 -5.53 18.08
N ARG A 56 8.60 -6.02 18.07
CA ARG A 56 7.75 -6.05 16.86
C ARG A 56 7.45 -4.68 16.30
N PHE A 57 7.19 -3.68 17.15
CA PHE A 57 6.95 -2.32 16.67
C PHE A 57 8.22 -1.72 16.06
N GLN A 58 9.36 -1.83 16.75
CA GLN A 58 10.62 -1.26 16.27
C GLN A 58 11.10 -1.95 14.98
N LYS A 59 10.95 -3.27 14.89
CA LYS A 59 11.38 -4.06 13.73
C LYS A 59 10.40 -3.97 12.57
N TYR A 60 9.12 -4.26 12.77
CA TYR A 60 8.15 -4.39 11.68
C TYR A 60 7.17 -3.22 11.57
N GLY A 61 7.02 -2.41 12.63
CA GLY A 61 5.98 -1.39 12.70
C GLY A 61 4.58 -1.95 12.96
N VAL A 62 4.48 -3.18 13.48
CA VAL A 62 3.19 -3.84 13.77
C VAL A 62 2.85 -3.72 15.25
N PHE A 63 1.55 -3.81 15.57
CA PHE A 63 1.06 -3.69 16.94
C PHE A 63 0.75 -5.04 17.56
N ASN A 64 1.22 -5.21 18.79
CA ASN A 64 0.79 -6.30 19.64
C ASN A 64 -0.70 -6.19 19.93
N GLN A 65 -1.41 -7.33 19.95
CA GLN A 65 -2.80 -7.38 20.34
C GLN A 65 -2.91 -7.11 21.85
N PRO A 66 -3.71 -6.10 22.26
CA PRO A 66 -3.94 -5.83 23.67
C PRO A 66 -4.57 -7.05 24.37
N GLY A 67 -4.12 -7.33 25.59
CA GLY A 67 -4.62 -8.47 26.37
C GLY A 67 -3.93 -9.82 26.12
N PHE A 68 -2.91 -9.86 25.26
CA PHE A 68 -2.10 -11.07 24.99
C PHE A 68 -0.68 -10.95 25.52
N VAL A 69 -0.03 -12.08 25.79
CA VAL A 69 1.36 -12.18 26.26
C VAL A 69 2.12 -13.29 25.56
N ARG A 70 3.44 -13.10 25.47
CA ARG A 70 4.35 -14.19 25.15
C ARG A 70 4.33 -15.23 26.28
N PRO A 71 4.16 -16.53 25.98
CA PRO A 71 4.20 -17.57 27.00
C PRO A 71 5.63 -17.81 27.50
N ASP A 72 5.77 -18.34 28.72
CA ASP A 72 7.07 -18.65 29.36
C ASP A 72 7.84 -19.78 28.65
N LYS A 73 7.11 -20.63 27.91
CA LYS A 73 7.65 -21.78 27.17
C LYS A 73 7.06 -21.79 25.77
N PRO A 74 7.81 -22.31 24.77
CA PRO A 74 7.24 -22.52 23.45
C PRO A 74 6.16 -23.61 23.50
N ASP A 75 5.34 -23.66 22.45
CA ASP A 75 4.39 -24.73 22.24
C ASP A 75 5.07 -26.08 21.92
N ALA A 76 4.27 -27.11 21.63
CA ALA A 76 4.75 -28.45 21.32
C ALA A 76 5.63 -28.53 20.04
N ASN A 77 5.61 -27.49 19.19
CA ASN A 77 6.41 -27.38 17.98
C ASN A 77 7.62 -26.45 18.17
N GLY A 78 7.88 -25.96 19.38
CA GLY A 78 9.00 -25.07 19.66
C GLY A 78 8.74 -23.60 19.31
N LEU A 79 7.49 -23.21 19.02
CA LEU A 79 7.12 -21.87 18.60
C LEU A 79 6.51 -21.06 19.74
N TYR A 80 6.81 -19.75 19.80
CA TYR A 80 6.24 -18.83 20.78
C TYR A 80 5.07 -18.07 20.17
N ILE A 81 3.90 -18.69 20.14
CA ILE A 81 2.63 -18.04 19.79
C ILE A 81 2.01 -17.49 21.07
N GLU A 82 1.52 -16.26 21.02
CA GLU A 82 1.00 -15.61 22.23
C GLU A 82 -0.33 -16.19 22.70
N VAL A 83 -0.57 -16.02 24.00
CA VAL A 83 -1.77 -16.51 24.69
C VAL A 83 -2.45 -15.36 25.44
N PRO A 84 -3.77 -15.45 25.71
CA PRO A 84 -4.48 -14.41 26.44
C PRO A 84 -3.92 -14.26 27.87
N LYS A 85 -3.74 -13.02 28.34
CA LYS A 85 -3.31 -12.67 29.71
C LYS A 85 -4.26 -13.23 30.78
N SER A 86 -5.54 -13.35 30.44
CA SER A 86 -6.60 -13.88 31.31
C SER A 86 -7.81 -14.30 30.48
N ALA A 87 -8.74 -15.06 31.10
CA ALA A 87 -9.96 -15.54 30.44
C ALA A 87 -10.85 -14.42 29.87
N SER A 88 -10.75 -13.18 30.36
CA SER A 88 -11.51 -12.06 29.81
C SER A 88 -11.01 -11.60 28.43
N TYR A 89 -9.73 -11.84 28.12
CA TYR A 89 -9.11 -11.53 26.83
C TYR A 89 -9.12 -12.72 25.87
N ASP A 90 -9.51 -13.91 26.34
CA ASP A 90 -9.66 -15.10 25.52
C ASP A 90 -10.92 -15.01 24.64
N ILE A 91 -10.80 -14.24 23.56
CA ILE A 91 -11.83 -14.13 22.53
C ILE A 91 -11.98 -15.44 21.76
N ASP A 92 -10.91 -16.23 21.64
CA ASP A 92 -10.85 -17.43 20.80
C ASP A 92 -11.75 -18.54 21.38
N SER A 93 -11.90 -18.60 22.71
CA SER A 93 -12.88 -19.48 23.38
C SER A 93 -14.35 -19.25 22.98
N LYS A 94 -14.65 -18.12 22.33
CA LYS A 94 -16.00 -17.72 21.90
C LYS A 94 -16.16 -17.73 20.38
N LEU A 95 -15.11 -18.10 19.64
CA LEU A 95 -15.10 -18.10 18.18
C LEU A 95 -15.05 -19.52 17.64
N ASP A 96 -15.61 -19.70 16.44
CA ASP A 96 -15.26 -20.87 15.64
C ASP A 96 -13.82 -20.70 15.12
N THR A 97 -12.87 -21.32 15.82
CA THR A 97 -11.44 -21.22 15.49
C THR A 97 -11.06 -21.95 14.21
N TYR A 98 -11.94 -22.80 13.65
CA TYR A 98 -11.74 -23.33 12.31
C TYR A 98 -11.88 -22.22 11.26
N THR A 99 -12.89 -21.36 11.42
CA THR A 99 -13.19 -20.26 10.50
C THR A 99 -12.32 -19.02 10.75
N TYR A 100 -12.14 -18.62 12.01
CA TYR A 100 -11.49 -17.35 12.36
C TYR A 100 -10.05 -17.49 12.89
N GLY A 101 -9.56 -18.73 13.02
CA GLY A 101 -8.25 -19.01 13.61
C GLY A 101 -8.15 -18.62 15.08
N TYR A 102 -6.96 -18.76 15.63
CA TYR A 102 -6.57 -18.26 16.96
C TYR A 102 -5.89 -16.91 16.82
N SER A 103 -5.88 -16.10 17.88
CA SER A 103 -5.04 -14.91 17.90
C SER A 103 -3.56 -15.31 17.79
N SER A 104 -2.82 -14.52 17.02
CA SER A 104 -1.36 -14.60 16.98
C SER A 104 -0.66 -13.81 18.10
N GLY A 105 -1.40 -12.94 18.80
CA GLY A 105 -0.84 -11.87 19.62
C GLY A 105 -0.45 -10.60 18.86
N ILE A 106 -0.69 -10.54 17.55
CA ILE A 106 -0.48 -9.36 16.70
C ILE A 106 -1.84 -8.93 16.14
N MET A 107 -2.12 -7.62 16.18
CA MET A 107 -3.36 -7.07 15.63
C MET A 107 -3.53 -7.47 14.16
N GLY A 108 -4.64 -8.13 13.86
CA GLY A 108 -5.03 -8.50 12.51
C GLY A 108 -4.36 -9.74 11.91
N LEU A 109 -3.48 -10.44 12.64
CA LEU A 109 -2.95 -11.75 12.23
C LEU A 109 -3.60 -12.88 13.02
N ARG A 110 -4.04 -13.93 12.31
CA ARG A 110 -4.71 -15.10 12.87
C ARG A 110 -3.94 -16.37 12.53
N VAL A 111 -3.82 -17.28 13.49
CA VAL A 111 -3.07 -18.54 13.35
C VAL A 111 -4.02 -19.71 13.20
N PHE A 112 -3.76 -20.59 12.23
CA PHE A 112 -4.51 -21.82 12.01
C PHE A 112 -3.56 -23.01 12.07
N LYS A 113 -4.03 -24.14 12.59
CA LYS A 113 -3.29 -25.40 12.48
C LYS A 113 -3.18 -25.76 11.00
N ASN A 114 -1.99 -26.13 10.54
CA ASN A 114 -1.82 -26.56 9.16
C ASN A 114 -2.38 -27.98 8.99
N PRO A 115 -3.43 -28.19 8.17
CA PRO A 115 -4.03 -29.51 7.97
C PRO A 115 -3.07 -30.51 7.35
N ASN A 116 -2.00 -30.04 6.68
CA ASN A 116 -0.98 -30.89 6.08
C ASN A 116 0.12 -31.31 7.06
N PHE A 117 0.15 -30.77 8.29
CA PHE A 117 1.15 -31.10 9.31
C PHE A 117 0.86 -32.45 9.98
N ASP A 118 0.90 -33.51 9.18
CA ASP A 118 0.69 -34.89 9.59
C ASP A 118 1.91 -35.46 10.36
N ALA A 119 1.84 -36.73 10.75
CA ALA A 119 2.93 -37.39 11.49
C ALA A 119 4.27 -37.39 10.74
N LYS A 120 4.26 -37.39 9.40
CA LYS A 120 5.47 -37.36 8.58
C LYS A 120 6.05 -35.95 8.52
N ALA A 121 5.21 -34.93 8.38
CA ALA A 121 5.61 -33.53 8.48
C ALA A 121 6.17 -33.22 9.88
N GLN A 122 5.49 -33.67 10.94
CA GLN A 122 5.94 -33.51 12.32
C GLN A 122 7.30 -34.16 12.56
N ALA A 123 7.55 -35.37 12.02
CA ALA A 123 8.84 -36.04 12.13
C ALA A 123 9.98 -35.32 11.37
N LYS A 124 9.64 -34.48 10.39
CA LYS A 124 10.61 -33.66 9.63
C LYS A 124 10.79 -32.26 10.21
N TRP A 125 9.91 -31.83 11.10
CA TRP A 125 9.93 -30.49 11.67
C TRP A 125 11.14 -30.29 12.58
N ASP A 126 11.91 -29.24 12.30
CA ASP A 126 13.04 -28.80 13.12
C ASP A 126 12.98 -27.28 13.27
N VAL A 127 12.62 -26.84 14.47
CA VAL A 127 12.46 -25.41 14.78
C VAL A 127 13.78 -24.64 14.69
N ASN A 128 14.91 -25.26 15.01
CA ASN A 128 16.21 -24.57 14.95
C ASN A 128 16.61 -24.33 13.50
N ARG A 129 16.42 -25.33 12.63
CA ARG A 129 16.68 -25.19 11.19
C ARG A 129 15.70 -24.24 10.52
N TYR A 130 14.44 -24.21 10.96
CA TYR A 130 13.45 -23.26 10.46
C TYR A 130 13.90 -21.79 10.60
N TYR A 131 14.56 -21.42 11.70
CA TYR A 131 15.08 -20.06 11.88
C TYR A 131 16.47 -19.82 11.28
N ASN A 132 17.32 -20.84 11.20
CA ASN A 132 18.76 -20.64 10.98
C ASN A 132 19.33 -21.32 9.73
N ASP A 133 18.54 -22.11 8.99
CA ASP A 133 19.01 -22.88 7.83
C ASP A 133 18.19 -22.54 6.56
N PRO A 134 18.72 -21.68 5.65
CA PRO A 134 18.07 -21.31 4.40
C PRO A 134 17.76 -22.49 3.48
N THR A 135 18.51 -23.58 3.57
CA THR A 135 18.26 -24.78 2.75
C THR A 135 17.05 -25.57 3.27
N TYR A 136 16.67 -25.36 4.53
CA TYR A 136 15.51 -25.97 5.17
C TYR A 136 14.26 -25.11 5.00
N TYR A 137 14.30 -23.83 5.38
CA TYR A 137 13.10 -22.99 5.34
C TYR A 137 12.68 -22.56 3.92
N ASN A 138 13.58 -22.60 2.94
CA ASN A 138 13.24 -22.42 1.51
C ASN A 138 12.94 -23.75 0.79
N ASP A 139 12.84 -24.88 1.49
CA ASP A 139 12.36 -26.14 0.89
C ASP A 139 10.87 -25.99 0.57
N ARG A 140 10.53 -26.13 -0.71
CA ARG A 140 9.15 -26.10 -1.22
C ARG A 140 8.24 -27.16 -0.62
N ASN A 141 8.82 -28.20 -0.01
CA ASN A 141 8.08 -29.30 0.62
C ASN A 141 8.07 -29.20 2.15
N LEU A 142 8.60 -28.13 2.74
CA LEU A 142 8.49 -27.89 4.16
C LEU A 142 7.03 -27.62 4.50
N VAL A 143 6.48 -28.44 5.41
CA VAL A 143 5.14 -28.22 5.96
C VAL A 143 5.31 -27.64 7.36
N ARG A 144 4.85 -26.41 7.56
CA ARG A 144 4.87 -25.71 8.85
C ARG A 144 3.73 -26.21 9.74
N PRO A 145 3.87 -26.20 11.08
CA PRO A 145 2.80 -26.60 12.00
C PRO A 145 1.58 -25.68 11.94
N TYR A 146 1.77 -24.42 11.54
CA TYR A 146 0.74 -23.41 11.47
C TYR A 146 0.81 -22.62 10.18
N VAL A 147 -0.36 -22.12 9.74
CA VAL A 147 -0.48 -21.12 8.69
C VAL A 147 -1.01 -19.82 9.31
N VAL A 148 -0.57 -18.68 8.78
CA VAL A 148 -0.94 -17.36 9.32
C VAL A 148 -1.76 -16.61 8.28
N GLY A 149 -3.02 -16.35 8.61
CA GLY A 149 -3.90 -15.48 7.83
C GLY A 149 -3.82 -14.04 8.30
N MET A 150 -4.08 -13.10 7.41
CA MET A 150 -4.16 -11.68 7.72
C MET A 150 -5.55 -11.12 7.47
N THR A 151 -5.93 -10.11 8.24
CA THR A 151 -7.19 -9.38 8.10
C THR A 151 -6.89 -7.96 7.61
N CYS A 152 -7.89 -7.23 7.15
CA CYS A 152 -7.73 -5.82 6.74
C CYS A 152 -7.08 -4.97 7.84
N SER A 153 -7.43 -5.24 9.11
CA SER A 153 -6.89 -4.54 10.27
C SER A 153 -5.37 -4.64 10.43
N PHE A 154 -4.70 -5.66 9.87
CA PHE A 154 -3.24 -5.78 9.95
C PHE A 154 -2.51 -4.61 9.27
N CYS A 155 -3.02 -4.18 8.11
CA CYS A 155 -2.45 -3.06 7.35
C CYS A 155 -3.11 -1.71 7.68
N HIS A 156 -4.32 -1.70 8.23
CA HIS A 156 -5.07 -0.45 8.44
C HIS A 156 -5.15 0.03 9.89
N THR A 157 -4.88 -0.84 10.87
CA THR A 157 -4.85 -0.41 12.28
C THR A 157 -3.58 0.39 12.52
N GLY A 158 -3.75 1.65 12.93
CA GLY A 158 -2.69 2.56 13.33
C GLY A 158 -2.71 2.87 14.82
N VAL A 159 -1.76 3.69 15.27
CA VAL A 159 -1.89 4.40 16.56
C VAL A 159 -3.03 5.40 16.45
N ASP A 160 -3.89 5.48 17.46
CA ASP A 160 -4.85 6.56 17.59
C ASP A 160 -4.09 7.88 17.88
N PRO A 161 -4.04 8.85 16.96
CA PRO A 161 -3.28 10.07 17.14
C PRO A 161 -3.83 10.97 18.26
N VAL A 162 -5.11 10.84 18.63
CA VAL A 162 -5.70 11.60 19.76
C VAL A 162 -5.62 10.84 21.08
N ASN A 163 -5.10 9.61 21.08
CA ASN A 163 -4.84 8.84 22.28
C ASN A 163 -3.61 7.91 22.11
N PRO A 164 -2.42 8.45 21.80
CA PRO A 164 -1.25 7.63 21.50
C PRO A 164 -0.83 6.78 22.72
N PRO A 165 -0.29 5.57 22.51
CA PRO A 165 0.12 4.71 23.61
C PRO A 165 1.36 5.27 24.31
N ALA A 166 1.40 5.16 25.64
CA ALA A 166 2.62 5.45 26.41
C ALA A 166 3.73 4.42 26.13
N ASN A 167 3.36 3.17 25.80
CA ASN A 167 4.27 2.12 25.37
C ASN A 167 3.72 1.45 24.11
N VAL A 168 4.40 1.64 22.98
CA VAL A 168 4.03 1.05 21.69
C VAL A 168 4.04 -0.47 21.66
N ASN A 169 4.80 -1.11 22.54
CA ASN A 169 4.88 -2.57 22.64
C ASN A 169 3.81 -3.17 23.57
N GLU A 170 3.17 -2.34 24.40
CA GLU A 170 2.03 -2.73 25.24
C GLU A 170 0.89 -1.71 25.07
N PRO A 171 0.33 -1.58 23.85
CA PRO A 171 -0.80 -0.71 23.62
C PRO A 171 -2.06 -1.29 24.27
N GLU A 172 -2.99 -0.41 24.63
CA GLU A 172 -4.37 -0.80 24.92
C GLU A 172 -5.24 -0.62 23.67
N TYR A 173 -6.41 -1.26 23.61
CA TYR A 173 -7.33 -1.07 22.49
C TYR A 173 -7.73 0.40 22.29
N ALA A 174 -7.71 1.20 23.36
CA ALA A 174 -7.98 2.64 23.30
C ALA A 174 -6.89 3.44 22.56
N ASN A 175 -5.69 2.89 22.42
CA ASN A 175 -4.56 3.54 21.77
C ASN A 175 -4.41 3.20 20.29
N LEU A 176 -5.26 2.31 19.78
CA LEU A 176 -5.23 1.84 18.41
C LEU A 176 -6.48 2.31 17.68
N ASN A 177 -6.34 2.57 16.38
CA ASN A 177 -7.43 3.04 15.54
C ASN A 177 -7.49 2.26 14.22
N ASP A 178 -8.64 1.66 13.95
CA ASP A 178 -8.93 0.74 12.84
C ASP A 178 -8.86 1.40 11.45
N TYR A 179 -8.97 2.73 11.37
CA TYR A 179 -9.24 3.43 10.13
C TYR A 179 -8.26 4.55 9.79
N VAL A 180 -7.27 4.84 10.64
CA VAL A 180 -6.25 5.88 10.33
C VAL A 180 -5.18 5.41 9.36
N GLY A 181 -5.01 4.09 9.20
CA GLY A 181 -3.92 3.50 8.42
C GLY A 181 -2.67 3.22 9.24
N GLN A 182 -1.88 2.23 8.83
CA GLN A 182 -0.63 1.88 9.50
C GLN A 182 0.52 2.73 8.95
N HIS A 183 0.89 3.80 9.65
CA HIS A 183 2.00 4.69 9.24
C HIS A 183 3.40 4.14 9.54
N PHE A 184 3.53 3.05 10.29
CA PHE A 184 4.82 2.55 10.75
C PHE A 184 5.28 1.26 10.10
N LEU A 185 4.41 0.59 9.32
CA LEU A 185 4.73 -0.71 8.73
C LEU A 185 6.00 -0.63 7.88
N LYS A 186 6.94 -1.53 8.13
CA LYS A 186 8.17 -1.65 7.35
C LYS A 186 8.08 -2.89 6.49
N VAL A 187 7.68 -2.71 5.23
CA VAL A 187 7.35 -3.82 4.33
C VAL A 187 8.57 -4.70 4.01
N TRP A 188 9.78 -4.13 3.97
CA TRP A 188 11.00 -4.91 3.77
C TRP A 188 11.35 -5.78 4.97
N GLU A 189 11.11 -5.31 6.20
CA GLU A 189 11.30 -6.13 7.41
C GLU A 189 10.26 -7.24 7.49
N LEU A 190 9.04 -6.99 7.01
CA LEU A 190 7.94 -7.94 7.08
C LEU A 190 8.02 -9.01 5.97
N PHE A 191 8.16 -8.58 4.72
CA PHE A 191 8.09 -9.45 3.54
C PHE A 191 9.46 -9.86 2.99
N ALA A 192 10.55 -9.29 3.48
CA ALA A 192 11.93 -9.68 3.15
C ALA A 192 12.77 -9.96 4.41
N ALA A 193 12.13 -10.41 5.49
CA ALA A 193 12.77 -10.66 6.80
C ALA A 193 14.01 -11.57 6.74
N ASP A 194 14.04 -12.51 5.79
CA ASP A 194 15.11 -13.49 5.59
C ASP A 194 16.05 -13.15 4.42
N LEU A 195 15.79 -12.03 3.71
CA LEU A 195 16.63 -11.59 2.61
C LEU A 195 17.73 -10.66 3.12
N LYS A 196 18.93 -10.80 2.55
CA LYS A 196 20.06 -9.92 2.81
C LYS A 196 19.95 -8.63 2.01
N GLU A 197 20.62 -7.57 2.45
CA GLU A 197 20.63 -6.27 1.76
C GLU A 197 21.23 -6.34 0.35
N ASP A 198 22.05 -7.33 0.03
CA ASP A 198 22.62 -7.56 -1.31
C ASP A 198 21.65 -8.29 -2.24
N ASN A 199 20.44 -8.58 -1.79
CA ASN A 199 19.37 -9.10 -2.63
C ASN A 199 18.54 -7.95 -3.24
N PHE A 200 18.36 -7.94 -4.56
CA PHE A 200 17.62 -6.87 -5.23
C PHE A 200 16.13 -6.83 -4.84
N ILE A 201 15.52 -7.95 -4.45
CA ILE A 201 14.14 -7.97 -3.93
C ILE A 201 14.08 -7.26 -2.56
N TRP A 202 15.13 -7.38 -1.74
CA TRP A 202 15.24 -6.56 -0.53
C TRP A 202 15.35 -5.09 -0.88
N GLN A 203 16.19 -4.71 -1.86
CA GLN A 203 16.34 -3.32 -2.32
C GLN A 203 15.02 -2.74 -2.84
N LEU A 204 14.25 -3.55 -3.59
CA LEU A 204 12.92 -3.20 -4.07
C LEU A 204 11.95 -2.92 -2.92
N LEU A 205 11.82 -3.85 -1.97
CA LEU A 205 10.92 -3.65 -0.83
C LEU A 205 11.40 -2.54 0.11
N HIS A 206 12.71 -2.36 0.27
CA HIS A 206 13.30 -1.30 1.08
C HIS A 206 13.13 0.09 0.47
N SER A 207 12.90 0.17 -0.85
CA SER A 207 12.56 1.44 -1.51
C SER A 207 11.17 1.96 -1.12
N ASN A 208 10.30 1.12 -0.58
CA ASN A 208 8.96 1.52 -0.12
C ASN A 208 9.11 2.22 1.25
N PRO A 209 8.78 3.52 1.39
CA PRO A 209 8.88 4.19 2.68
C PRO A 209 7.97 3.55 3.74
N ALA A 210 8.33 3.67 5.02
CA ALA A 210 7.51 3.15 6.11
C ALA A 210 6.07 3.71 6.05
N GLY A 211 5.09 2.83 6.32
CA GLY A 211 3.67 3.15 6.19
C GLY A 211 3.13 3.22 4.76
N SER A 212 3.92 2.74 3.79
CA SER A 212 3.48 2.52 2.42
C SER A 212 3.76 1.08 1.99
N LEU A 213 2.95 0.58 1.06
CA LEU A 213 3.05 -0.77 0.53
C LEU A 213 2.62 -0.74 -0.94
N ASP A 214 3.47 -1.28 -1.81
CA ASP A 214 3.03 -1.75 -3.12
C ASP A 214 2.48 -3.16 -2.95
N THR A 215 1.19 -3.38 -3.24
CA THR A 215 0.61 -4.74 -3.26
C THR A 215 0.77 -5.42 -4.60
N SER A 216 1.09 -4.65 -5.65
CA SER A 216 1.26 -5.15 -7.00
C SER A 216 2.58 -5.90 -7.15
N PHE A 217 3.55 -5.80 -6.25
CA PHE A 217 4.77 -6.64 -6.31
C PHE A 217 4.45 -8.15 -6.46
N ILE A 218 3.33 -8.63 -5.91
CA ILE A 218 2.85 -9.99 -6.13
C ILE A 218 2.28 -10.13 -7.55
N ALA A 219 1.26 -9.35 -7.90
CA ALA A 219 0.63 -9.34 -9.23
C ALA A 219 1.19 -8.18 -10.09
N THR A 220 2.48 -8.28 -10.41
CA THR A 220 3.25 -7.14 -10.93
C THR A 220 2.73 -6.63 -12.26
N ASP A 221 2.52 -5.32 -12.33
CA ASP A 221 2.35 -4.54 -13.56
C ASP A 221 3.64 -3.83 -13.98
N TYR A 222 4.78 -4.24 -13.40
CA TYR A 222 6.09 -3.65 -13.61
C TYR A 222 6.12 -2.16 -13.25
N LEU A 223 5.57 -1.84 -12.09
CA LEU A 223 5.64 -0.52 -11.47
C LEU A 223 5.89 -0.73 -9.98
N ASN A 224 7.03 -0.27 -9.47
CA ASN A 224 7.24 -0.16 -8.03
C ASN A 224 6.47 1.04 -7.50
N ASN A 225 5.29 0.76 -6.94
CA ASN A 225 4.27 1.77 -6.70
C ASN A 225 3.78 1.75 -5.24
N PRO A 226 4.65 2.06 -4.26
CA PRO A 226 4.22 2.10 -2.86
C PRO A 226 3.05 3.05 -2.67
N GLY A 227 2.00 2.53 -2.05
CA GLY A 227 0.84 3.31 -1.63
C GLY A 227 0.80 3.46 -0.13
N THR A 228 0.62 4.68 0.37
CA THR A 228 0.24 4.91 1.77
C THR A 228 -1.00 4.09 2.17
N MET A 229 -0.98 3.50 3.36
CA MET A 229 -2.17 2.93 3.97
C MET A 229 -3.07 4.09 4.42
N ASN A 230 -3.95 4.54 3.53
CA ASN A 230 -4.72 5.75 3.73
C ASN A 230 -5.69 5.65 4.91
N GLY A 231 -5.85 6.77 5.61
CA GLY A 231 -6.97 6.96 6.51
C GLY A 231 -8.31 6.93 5.77
N ILE A 232 -9.28 6.21 6.33
CA ILE A 232 -10.66 6.14 5.90
C ILE A 232 -11.44 7.09 6.79
N PHE A 233 -12.02 8.15 6.22
CA PHE A 233 -12.73 9.17 6.98
C PHE A 233 -14.02 9.60 6.27
N VAL A 234 -15.05 9.91 7.07
CA VAL A 234 -16.28 10.60 6.64
C VAL A 234 -16.97 9.90 5.46
N ILE A 235 -17.11 8.58 5.52
CA ILE A 235 -17.75 7.78 4.46
C ILE A 235 -19.15 8.30 4.09
N PRO A 236 -20.05 8.64 5.04
CA PRO A 236 -21.35 9.21 4.69
C PRO A 236 -21.26 10.52 3.88
N GLY A 237 -20.32 11.41 4.22
CA GLY A 237 -20.09 12.65 3.45
C GLY A 237 -19.48 12.39 2.07
N ARG A 238 -18.65 11.35 1.92
CA ARG A 238 -18.14 10.95 0.61
C ARG A 238 -19.23 10.40 -0.30
N ALA A 239 -20.19 9.67 0.26
CA ALA A 239 -21.33 9.16 -0.49
C ALA A 239 -22.17 10.29 -1.12
N THR A 240 -22.23 11.49 -0.51
CA THR A 240 -22.95 12.63 -1.09
C THR A 240 -22.23 13.27 -2.29
N ALA A 241 -20.92 13.06 -2.42
CA ALA A 241 -20.11 13.53 -3.55
C ALA A 241 -19.79 12.41 -4.55
N ALA A 242 -20.45 11.26 -4.41
CA ALA A 242 -20.17 10.10 -5.24
C ALA A 242 -20.53 10.38 -6.71
N ALA A 243 -19.63 9.99 -7.60
CA ALA A 243 -19.73 10.28 -9.01
C ALA A 243 -20.30 9.08 -9.78
N PRO A 244 -21.12 9.29 -10.83
CA PRO A 244 -21.66 8.21 -11.62
C PRO A 244 -20.60 7.62 -12.55
N GLU A 245 -20.50 6.29 -12.58
CA GLU A 245 -19.59 5.55 -13.47
C GLU A 245 -20.27 4.37 -14.16
N THR A 246 -19.90 4.17 -15.42
CA THR A 246 -20.40 3.06 -16.24
C THR A 246 -19.61 1.81 -15.90
N ILE A 247 -20.31 0.71 -15.58
CA ILE A 247 -19.70 -0.60 -15.38
C ILE A 247 -20.00 -1.52 -16.57
N ALA A 248 -18.98 -2.23 -17.05
CA ALA A 248 -19.04 -3.14 -18.18
C ALA A 248 -18.39 -4.49 -17.86
N GLY A 249 -18.55 -5.46 -18.78
CA GLY A 249 -17.89 -6.75 -18.68
C GLY A 249 -18.20 -7.52 -17.40
N GLY A 250 -17.17 -8.17 -16.84
CA GLY A 250 -17.31 -9.02 -15.66
C GLY A 250 -17.65 -8.27 -14.37
N ALA A 251 -17.31 -6.98 -14.29
CA ALA A 251 -17.64 -6.11 -13.14
C ALA A 251 -19.15 -5.97 -12.91
N ARG A 252 -20.00 -6.18 -13.93
CA ARG A 252 -21.46 -6.24 -13.77
C ARG A 252 -21.96 -7.39 -12.89
N SER A 253 -21.09 -8.34 -12.57
CA SER A 253 -21.43 -9.49 -11.74
C SER A 253 -21.32 -9.18 -10.25
N LEU A 254 -20.69 -8.06 -9.87
CA LEU A 254 -20.56 -7.65 -8.48
C LEU A 254 -21.94 -7.47 -7.83
N LYS A 255 -22.07 -7.93 -6.58
CA LYS A 255 -23.30 -7.77 -5.78
C LYS A 255 -23.26 -6.51 -4.92
N ASN A 256 -24.43 -6.15 -4.39
CA ASN A 256 -24.60 -5.03 -3.45
C ASN A 256 -24.20 -3.66 -4.03
N ILE A 257 -24.34 -3.50 -5.35
CA ILE A 257 -23.95 -2.28 -6.06
C ILE A 257 -25.15 -1.33 -6.20
N GLU A 258 -24.92 -0.07 -5.89
CA GLU A 258 -25.91 1.00 -5.97
C GLU A 258 -25.88 1.67 -7.35
N TYR A 259 -27.04 1.70 -8.00
CA TYR A 259 -27.21 2.28 -9.33
C TYR A 259 -28.07 3.55 -9.26
N ASP A 260 -27.72 4.56 -10.05
CA ASP A 260 -28.55 5.72 -10.29
C ASP A 260 -29.71 5.39 -11.25
N ALA A 261 -30.62 6.37 -11.45
CA ALA A 261 -31.77 6.23 -12.34
C ALA A 261 -31.40 6.00 -13.82
N GLN A 262 -30.14 6.23 -14.20
CA GLN A 262 -29.61 6.00 -15.55
C GLN A 262 -28.84 4.67 -15.65
N GLY A 263 -28.85 3.85 -14.60
CA GLY A 263 -28.17 2.56 -14.57
C GLY A 263 -26.65 2.66 -14.47
N ARG A 264 -26.11 3.79 -14.01
CA ARG A 264 -24.68 3.97 -13.69
C ARG A 264 -24.46 3.72 -12.22
N VAL A 265 -23.26 3.27 -11.86
CA VAL A 265 -22.91 3.01 -10.46
C VAL A 265 -22.38 4.27 -9.82
N VAL A 266 -22.90 4.59 -8.64
CA VAL A 266 -22.45 5.76 -7.89
C VAL A 266 -21.23 5.38 -7.06
N THR A 267 -20.10 6.06 -7.26
CA THR A 267 -18.83 5.71 -6.62
C THR A 267 -18.18 6.89 -5.90
N PRO A 268 -17.78 6.72 -4.62
CA PRO A 268 -16.97 7.69 -3.92
C PRO A 268 -15.47 7.60 -4.29
N ARG A 269 -15.06 6.83 -5.31
CA ARG A 269 -13.71 6.81 -5.92
C ARG A 269 -12.53 6.79 -4.94
N VAL A 270 -12.62 5.97 -3.89
CA VAL A 270 -11.79 6.13 -2.67
C VAL A 270 -10.29 5.87 -2.92
N LEU A 271 -9.89 5.01 -3.87
CA LEU A 271 -8.47 4.83 -4.18
C LEU A 271 -7.80 6.07 -4.79
N LYS A 272 -6.46 6.11 -4.70
CA LYS A 272 -5.63 7.27 -5.06
C LYS A 272 -5.80 7.72 -6.52
N GLU A 273 -6.00 6.77 -7.42
CA GLU A 273 -6.29 6.99 -8.85
C GLU A 273 -7.80 6.83 -9.18
N GLY A 274 -8.61 6.39 -8.22
CA GLY A 274 -10.01 6.03 -8.40
C GLY A 274 -10.21 4.80 -9.28
N ALA A 275 -9.25 3.85 -9.31
CA ALA A 275 -9.34 2.66 -10.16
C ALA A 275 -10.43 1.67 -9.71
N ASP A 276 -10.74 1.63 -8.41
CA ASP A 276 -11.78 0.79 -7.79
C ASP A 276 -13.19 1.36 -7.93
N SER A 277 -13.46 2.11 -8.99
CA SER A 277 -14.71 2.83 -9.22
C SER A 277 -15.90 1.92 -9.57
N VAL A 278 -16.16 0.91 -8.75
CA VAL A 278 -17.27 -0.03 -8.86
C VAL A 278 -18.31 0.15 -7.75
N GLY A 279 -18.27 1.29 -7.05
CA GLY A 279 -19.12 1.58 -5.90
C GLY A 279 -18.50 1.12 -4.58
N LEU A 280 -18.97 1.67 -3.45
CA LEU A 280 -18.40 1.43 -2.12
C LEU A 280 -18.32 -0.05 -1.77
N ASN A 281 -19.44 -0.78 -1.93
CA ASN A 281 -19.51 -2.20 -1.56
C ASN A 281 -18.68 -3.10 -2.48
N GLY A 282 -18.53 -2.74 -3.75
CA GLY A 282 -17.67 -3.46 -4.69
C GLY A 282 -16.18 -3.23 -4.39
N ALA A 283 -15.80 -2.03 -3.97
CA ALA A 283 -14.46 -1.74 -3.49
C ALA A 283 -14.16 -2.50 -2.18
N LEU A 284 -15.09 -2.47 -1.22
CA LEU A 284 -14.97 -3.15 0.08
C LEU A 284 -14.98 -4.68 -0.02
N SER A 285 -15.54 -5.28 -1.06
CA SER A 285 -15.40 -6.73 -1.28
C SER A 285 -14.01 -7.07 -1.81
N ARG A 286 -13.49 -6.30 -2.79
CA ARG A 286 -12.19 -6.53 -3.44
C ARG A 286 -11.01 -6.60 -2.47
N VAL A 287 -11.00 -5.81 -1.39
CA VAL A 287 -9.86 -5.73 -0.45
C VAL A 287 -9.43 -7.09 0.11
N HIS A 288 -10.34 -8.07 0.17
CA HIS A 288 -10.01 -9.42 0.62
C HIS A 288 -9.18 -10.20 -0.41
N LEU A 289 -9.43 -10.02 -1.71
CA LEU A 289 -8.59 -10.58 -2.77
C LEU A 289 -7.18 -9.96 -2.74
N ASN A 290 -7.08 -8.64 -2.45
CA ASN A 290 -5.79 -7.96 -2.33
C ASN A 290 -4.87 -8.56 -1.25
N ILE A 291 -5.44 -9.18 -0.21
CA ILE A 291 -4.69 -9.83 0.88
C ILE A 291 -4.59 -11.35 0.72
N GLY A 292 -4.98 -11.89 -0.44
CA GLY A 292 -4.80 -13.29 -0.80
C GLY A 292 -6.02 -14.20 -0.60
N GLU A 293 -7.23 -13.65 -0.46
CA GLU A 293 -8.44 -14.50 -0.53
C GLU A 293 -8.60 -15.06 -1.96
N TYR A 294 -9.13 -16.28 -2.09
CA TYR A 294 -9.34 -16.97 -3.37
C TYR A 294 -8.06 -17.16 -4.19
N TRP A 295 -6.95 -17.41 -3.50
CA TRP A 295 -5.62 -17.36 -4.09
C TRP A 295 -5.30 -18.46 -5.10
N GLU A 296 -5.88 -19.66 -4.96
CA GLU A 296 -5.58 -20.79 -5.86
C GLU A 296 -5.95 -20.48 -7.32
N GLU A 297 -7.06 -19.76 -7.53
CA GLU A 297 -7.41 -19.23 -8.85
C GLU A 297 -6.58 -18.00 -9.18
N TRP A 298 -6.36 -17.10 -8.22
CA TRP A 298 -5.60 -15.87 -8.44
C TRP A 298 -4.21 -16.12 -9.04
N LEU A 299 -3.49 -17.11 -8.53
CA LEU A 299 -2.17 -17.50 -9.05
C LEU A 299 -2.19 -18.08 -10.46
N GLN A 300 -3.35 -18.44 -11.02
CA GLN A 300 -3.47 -18.87 -12.41
C GLN A 300 -3.47 -17.68 -13.39
N HIS A 301 -3.59 -16.44 -12.91
CA HIS A 301 -3.76 -15.28 -13.77
C HIS A 301 -2.49 -14.49 -14.04
N PHE A 302 -1.38 -14.74 -13.35
CA PHE A 302 -0.08 -14.07 -13.53
C PHE A 302 1.05 -14.95 -12.96
N ASN A 303 2.32 -14.56 -13.17
CA ASN A 303 3.46 -15.16 -12.47
C ASN A 303 3.86 -14.26 -11.29
N PRO A 304 3.74 -14.72 -10.02
CA PRO A 304 4.10 -13.89 -8.87
C PRO A 304 5.53 -13.36 -8.93
N LEU A 305 5.73 -12.11 -8.52
CA LEU A 305 7.03 -11.42 -8.35
C LEU A 305 7.82 -11.16 -9.64
N ILE A 306 7.76 -12.02 -10.66
CA ILE A 306 8.55 -11.92 -11.91
C ILE A 306 7.71 -11.44 -13.10
N GLY A 307 6.41 -11.75 -13.14
CA GLY A 307 5.46 -11.13 -14.08
C GLY A 307 5.51 -11.54 -15.56
N ILE A 308 6.42 -12.43 -15.99
CA ILE A 308 6.63 -12.71 -17.45
C ILE A 308 5.35 -13.17 -18.18
N LYS A 309 4.49 -13.92 -17.48
CA LYS A 309 3.20 -14.35 -18.02
C LYS A 309 2.25 -13.16 -18.05
N PRO A 310 1.62 -12.84 -19.21
CA PRO A 310 0.62 -11.80 -19.30
C PRO A 310 -0.48 -11.99 -18.27
N GLN A 311 -0.87 -10.88 -17.62
CA GLN A 311 -1.97 -10.95 -16.66
C GLN A 311 -3.28 -11.31 -17.36
N SER A 312 -4.23 -11.82 -16.58
CA SER A 312 -5.63 -11.98 -17.00
C SER A 312 -6.58 -11.63 -15.86
N PRO A 313 -7.85 -11.29 -16.13
CA PRO A 313 -8.77 -10.88 -15.08
C PRO A 313 -9.13 -11.99 -14.10
N ILE A 314 -9.11 -11.67 -12.80
CA ILE A 314 -9.93 -12.40 -11.83
C ILE A 314 -11.39 -12.14 -12.19
N ARG A 315 -12.12 -13.18 -12.60
CA ARG A 315 -13.53 -13.03 -12.97
C ARG A 315 -14.41 -13.11 -11.72
N VAL A 316 -15.22 -12.09 -11.46
CA VAL A 316 -16.14 -12.07 -10.31
C VAL A 316 -17.10 -13.26 -10.34
N LYS A 317 -17.58 -13.67 -11.52
CA LYS A 317 -18.45 -14.86 -11.65
C LYS A 317 -17.79 -16.16 -11.23
N ASP A 318 -16.49 -16.28 -11.50
CA ASP A 318 -15.73 -17.48 -11.12
C ASP A 318 -15.57 -17.52 -9.61
N ALA A 319 -15.19 -16.40 -8.99
CA ALA A 319 -15.10 -16.28 -7.54
C ALA A 319 -16.45 -16.59 -6.85
N GLN A 320 -17.56 -16.07 -7.38
CA GLN A 320 -18.91 -16.37 -6.89
C GLN A 320 -19.29 -17.85 -7.03
N LYS A 321 -18.79 -18.54 -8.06
CA LYS A 321 -19.08 -19.96 -8.29
C LYS A 321 -18.19 -20.88 -7.45
N MET A 322 -16.92 -20.53 -7.28
CA MET A 322 -15.88 -21.45 -6.81
C MET A 322 -15.40 -21.15 -5.40
N SER A 323 -15.59 -19.94 -4.86
CA SER A 323 -15.11 -19.56 -3.53
C SER A 323 -16.25 -19.27 -2.55
N PRO A 324 -16.48 -20.14 -1.54
CA PRO A 324 -17.41 -19.81 -0.46
C PRO A 324 -16.91 -18.62 0.38
N HIS A 325 -15.59 -18.46 0.52
CA HIS A 325 -14.97 -17.33 1.22
C HIS A 325 -15.28 -15.99 0.52
N TRP A 326 -15.11 -15.92 -0.81
CA TRP A 326 -15.48 -14.74 -1.59
C TRP A 326 -16.96 -14.40 -1.44
N ASN A 327 -17.84 -15.40 -1.51
CA ASN A 327 -19.27 -15.16 -1.34
C ASN A 327 -19.59 -14.58 0.04
N TRP A 328 -18.86 -15.00 1.08
CA TRP A 328 -18.98 -14.39 2.41
C TRP A 328 -18.52 -12.94 2.39
N SER A 329 -17.31 -12.66 1.92
CA SER A 329 -16.73 -11.31 1.83
C SER A 329 -17.61 -10.35 1.01
N GLU A 330 -18.09 -10.78 -0.16
CA GLU A 330 -18.94 -10.00 -1.05
C GLU A 330 -20.33 -9.72 -0.44
N SER A 331 -20.94 -10.71 0.22
CA SER A 331 -22.27 -10.53 0.83
C SER A 331 -22.25 -9.64 2.08
N HIS A 332 -21.11 -9.57 2.78
CA HIS A 332 -20.95 -8.78 4.01
C HIS A 332 -20.31 -7.40 3.79
N SER A 333 -19.97 -7.03 2.55
CA SER A 333 -19.43 -5.70 2.27
C SER A 333 -20.34 -4.53 2.70
N PRO A 334 -21.68 -4.62 2.68
CA PRO A 334 -22.54 -3.56 3.23
C PRO A 334 -22.38 -3.39 4.75
N MET A 335 -22.24 -4.49 5.49
CA MET A 335 -22.03 -4.47 6.94
C MET A 335 -20.69 -3.82 7.29
N LEU A 336 -19.65 -4.08 6.50
CA LEU A 336 -18.37 -3.38 6.63
C LEU A 336 -18.50 -1.88 6.33
N GLY A 337 -19.25 -1.52 5.30
CA GLY A 337 -19.58 -0.12 4.99
C GLY A 337 -20.29 0.58 6.15
N GLU A 338 -21.24 -0.08 6.80
CA GLU A 338 -21.94 0.43 7.99
C GLU A 338 -21.00 0.60 9.19
N TYR A 339 -20.16 -0.39 9.47
CA TYR A 339 -19.15 -0.30 10.52
C TYR A 339 -18.21 0.89 10.32
N LEU A 340 -17.60 1.01 9.13
CA LEU A 340 -16.69 2.10 8.81
C LEU A 340 -17.42 3.45 8.84
N SER A 341 -18.63 3.54 8.32
CA SER A 341 -19.45 4.77 8.41
C SER A 341 -19.71 5.21 9.84
N ARG A 342 -19.81 4.25 10.78
CA ARG A 342 -19.98 4.52 12.21
C ARG A 342 -18.68 5.01 12.87
N VAL A 343 -17.55 4.34 12.62
CA VAL A 343 -16.30 4.62 13.36
C VAL A 343 -15.40 5.68 12.74
N ALA A 344 -15.38 5.81 11.41
CA ALA A 344 -14.40 6.59 10.64
C ALA A 344 -14.62 8.11 10.73
N GLN A 345 -14.50 8.66 11.94
CA GLN A 345 -14.71 10.07 12.25
C GLN A 345 -13.40 10.88 12.19
N PRO A 346 -13.46 12.20 11.90
CA PRO A 346 -12.30 13.08 11.97
C PRO A 346 -11.59 13.03 13.34
N LEU A 347 -10.27 13.16 13.32
CA LEU A 347 -9.42 13.16 14.51
C LEU A 347 -8.64 14.48 14.59
N LYS A 348 -9.16 15.44 15.36
CA LYS A 348 -8.62 16.80 15.39
C LYS A 348 -7.43 16.89 16.32
N LEU A 349 -6.45 17.73 15.98
CA LEU A 349 -5.31 18.02 16.85
C LEU A 349 -5.75 18.60 18.21
N ALA A 350 -6.85 19.36 18.23
CA ALA A 350 -7.44 19.90 19.46
C ALA A 350 -7.92 18.81 20.44
N ASP A 351 -8.24 17.61 19.94
CA ASP A 351 -8.68 16.49 20.78
C ASP A 351 -7.48 15.67 21.30
N ALA A 352 -6.26 15.94 20.82
CA ALA A 352 -5.06 15.21 21.16
C ALA A 352 -4.41 15.74 22.45
N PRO A 353 -3.78 14.88 23.27
CA PRO A 353 -3.14 15.30 24.52
C PRO A 353 -2.00 16.29 24.25
N GLY A 354 -2.15 17.51 24.77
CA GLY A 354 -1.17 18.59 24.56
C GLY A 354 -1.21 19.22 23.17
N GLY A 355 -2.18 18.87 22.31
CA GLY A 355 -2.32 19.42 20.96
C GLY A 355 -2.54 20.93 20.93
N ASP A 356 -3.20 21.49 21.95
CA ASP A 356 -3.46 22.94 22.09
C ASP A 356 -2.20 23.81 21.98
N LYS A 357 -1.02 23.30 22.35
CA LYS A 357 0.23 24.06 22.25
C LYS A 357 0.68 24.34 20.81
N TYR A 358 0.14 23.58 19.86
CA TYR A 358 0.45 23.71 18.43
C TYR A 358 -0.59 24.55 17.68
N LEU A 359 -1.72 24.86 18.31
CA LEU A 359 -2.82 25.60 17.74
C LEU A 359 -2.70 27.08 18.13
N THR A 360 -2.64 27.96 17.13
CA THR A 360 -2.71 29.41 17.39
C THR A 360 -4.10 29.80 17.92
N LYS A 361 -4.12 30.78 18.82
CA LYS A 361 -5.35 31.43 19.32
C LYS A 361 -5.64 32.76 18.62
N ASP A 362 -4.79 33.16 17.69
CA ASP A 362 -4.94 34.40 16.93
C ASP A 362 -5.98 34.21 15.81
N GLU A 363 -7.17 34.76 16.03
CA GLU A 363 -8.28 34.70 15.08
C GLU A 363 -7.97 35.43 13.75
N GLN A 364 -7.07 36.43 13.75
CA GLN A 364 -6.68 37.12 12.52
C GLN A 364 -5.80 36.21 11.66
N ILE A 365 -4.85 35.49 12.28
CA ILE A 365 -4.01 34.51 11.58
C ILE A 365 -4.87 33.35 11.06
N LEU A 366 -5.78 32.81 11.88
CA LEU A 366 -6.69 31.74 11.44
C LEU A 366 -7.62 32.20 10.32
N GLY A 367 -8.21 33.39 10.46
CA GLY A 367 -9.06 33.98 9.42
C GLY A 367 -8.30 34.24 8.12
N HIS A 368 -7.02 34.62 8.21
CA HIS A 368 -6.15 34.76 7.04
C HIS A 368 -5.86 33.40 6.39
N GLY A 369 -5.45 32.40 7.18
CA GLY A 369 -5.20 31.04 6.69
C GLY A 369 -6.41 30.40 6.03
N LYS A 370 -7.62 30.63 6.56
CA LYS A 370 -8.90 30.22 5.94
C LYS A 370 -9.09 30.82 4.55
N ARG A 371 -8.81 32.12 4.36
CA ARG A 371 -8.92 32.77 3.05
C ARG A 371 -7.89 32.21 2.07
N VAL A 372 -6.65 32.04 2.50
CA VAL A 372 -5.60 31.43 1.67
C VAL A 372 -6.01 30.01 1.26
N PHE A 373 -6.54 29.20 2.17
CA PHE A 373 -7.07 27.87 1.87
C PHE A 373 -8.22 27.91 0.86
N ALA A 374 -9.17 28.83 1.04
CA ALA A 374 -10.29 29.01 0.13
C ALA A 374 -9.83 29.31 -1.31
N GLN A 375 -8.80 30.15 -1.45
CA GLN A 375 -8.27 30.59 -2.74
C GLN A 375 -7.40 29.54 -3.43
N GLN A 376 -6.62 28.78 -2.65
CA GLN A 376 -5.51 27.96 -3.18
C GLN A 376 -5.77 26.45 -3.10
N CYS A 377 -6.61 25.99 -2.17
CA CYS A 377 -6.73 24.58 -1.83
C CYS A 377 -8.17 24.04 -1.97
N ALA A 378 -9.18 24.84 -1.64
CA ALA A 378 -10.56 24.37 -1.45
C ALA A 378 -11.20 23.76 -2.71
N ALA A 379 -10.79 24.20 -3.91
CA ALA A 379 -11.28 23.61 -5.17
C ALA A 379 -11.03 22.10 -5.25
N CYS A 380 -9.87 21.63 -4.77
CA CYS A 380 -9.49 20.22 -4.74
C CYS A 380 -9.79 19.56 -3.37
N HIS A 381 -9.71 20.33 -2.29
CA HIS A 381 -9.72 19.85 -0.91
C HIS A 381 -10.94 20.29 -0.09
N SER A 382 -12.09 20.48 -0.73
CA SER A 382 -13.39 20.65 -0.05
C SER A 382 -14.44 19.80 -0.72
N SER A 383 -15.26 19.10 0.06
CA SER A 383 -16.43 18.39 -0.50
C SER A 383 -17.64 19.29 -0.64
N LYS A 384 -17.67 20.40 0.10
CA LYS A 384 -18.61 21.49 -0.13
C LYS A 384 -18.14 22.24 -1.37
N GLN A 385 -18.87 22.07 -2.47
CA GLN A 385 -18.54 22.60 -3.80
C GLN A 385 -19.50 23.74 -4.19
N PRO A 386 -19.07 24.69 -5.05
CA PRO A 386 -19.94 25.74 -5.56
C PRO A 386 -21.20 25.18 -6.25
N PRO A 387 -22.26 26.00 -6.39
CA PRO A 387 -23.48 25.61 -7.09
C PRO A 387 -23.19 25.10 -8.50
N GLN A 388 -24.04 24.19 -8.98
CA GLN A 388 -23.93 23.64 -10.33
C GLN A 388 -23.81 24.75 -11.39
N GLY A 389 -22.83 24.61 -12.28
CA GLY A 389 -22.54 25.59 -13.34
C GLY A 389 -21.47 26.63 -12.98
N VAL A 390 -21.04 26.70 -11.72
CA VAL A 390 -19.87 27.47 -11.30
C VAL A 390 -18.65 26.56 -11.30
N ASP A 391 -17.64 26.87 -12.12
CA ASP A 391 -16.36 26.17 -12.09
C ASP A 391 -15.64 26.45 -10.76
N PRO A 392 -15.32 25.43 -9.94
CA PRO A 392 -14.60 25.59 -8.68
C PRO A 392 -13.26 26.30 -8.79
N MET A 393 -12.60 26.23 -9.95
CA MET A 393 -11.31 26.88 -10.20
C MET A 393 -11.42 28.29 -10.78
N SER A 394 -12.64 28.74 -11.11
CA SER A 394 -12.87 30.09 -11.63
C SER A 394 -12.83 31.15 -10.52
N ALA A 395 -12.70 32.43 -10.90
CA ALA A 395 -12.80 33.54 -9.95
C ALA A 395 -14.13 33.55 -9.17
N GLN A 396 -15.23 33.14 -9.81
CA GLN A 396 -16.53 33.01 -9.15
C GLN A 396 -16.54 31.85 -8.13
N GLY A 397 -15.92 30.71 -8.49
CA GLY A 397 -15.74 29.58 -7.58
C GLY A 397 -14.90 29.95 -6.36
N GLN A 398 -13.79 30.66 -6.57
CA GLN A 398 -12.93 31.17 -5.50
C GLN A 398 -13.71 32.09 -4.54
N GLN A 399 -14.48 33.06 -5.06
CA GLN A 399 -15.32 33.93 -4.23
C GLN A 399 -16.35 33.15 -3.41
N TRP A 400 -16.93 32.08 -3.99
CA TRP A 400 -17.83 31.21 -3.26
C TRP A 400 -17.12 30.48 -2.12
N PHE A 401 -15.92 29.93 -2.37
CA PHE A 401 -15.12 29.28 -1.32
C PHE A 401 -14.71 30.24 -0.22
N GLU A 402 -14.35 31.49 -0.53
CA GLU A 402 -14.02 32.50 0.48
C GLU A 402 -15.18 32.73 1.46
N ALA A 403 -16.43 32.69 0.97
CA ALA A 403 -17.61 32.78 1.82
C ALA A 403 -17.86 31.47 2.58
N GLU A 404 -17.72 30.31 1.92
CA GLU A 404 -18.04 29.00 2.50
C GLU A 404 -17.07 28.58 3.61
N VAL A 405 -15.75 28.74 3.39
CA VAL A 405 -14.69 28.33 4.35
C VAL A 405 -14.75 29.14 5.66
N MET A 406 -15.29 30.36 5.60
CA MET A 406 -15.43 31.23 6.77
C MET A 406 -16.58 30.83 7.68
N LYS A 407 -17.50 29.97 7.25
CA LYS A 407 -18.63 29.53 8.08
C LYS A 407 -18.15 28.64 9.24
N PRO A 408 -18.78 28.73 10.42
CA PRO A 408 -18.39 27.93 11.59
C PRO A 408 -18.60 26.42 11.37
N ASP A 409 -19.57 26.04 10.55
CA ASP A 409 -19.93 24.67 10.20
C ASP A 409 -19.19 24.16 8.95
N PHE A 410 -18.18 24.88 8.42
CA PHE A 410 -17.47 24.51 7.19
C PHE A 410 -16.93 23.07 7.21
N LEU A 411 -16.42 22.62 8.35
CA LEU A 411 -15.85 21.28 8.52
C LEU A 411 -16.91 20.19 8.74
N ASP A 412 -18.15 20.56 9.07
CA ASP A 412 -19.22 19.59 9.33
C ASP A 412 -19.56 18.84 8.03
N SER A 413 -19.46 17.50 8.09
CA SER A 413 -19.61 16.59 6.94
C SER A 413 -18.68 16.87 5.75
N ASN A 414 -17.66 17.73 5.92
CA ASN A 414 -16.67 18.01 4.89
C ASN A 414 -15.55 16.98 4.97
N PHE A 415 -15.39 16.16 3.92
CA PHE A 415 -14.31 15.17 3.88
C PHE A 415 -13.00 15.74 3.31
N LEU A 416 -12.92 17.06 3.11
CA LEU A 416 -11.72 17.80 2.72
C LEU A 416 -11.01 17.22 1.47
N GLY A 417 -11.83 16.88 0.48
CA GLY A 417 -11.48 16.38 -0.85
C GLY A 417 -12.70 16.52 -1.75
N ASN A 418 -12.60 16.19 -3.04
CA ASN A 418 -13.73 16.36 -3.96
C ASN A 418 -14.04 15.15 -4.87
N GLU A 419 -13.32 14.04 -4.74
CA GLU A 419 -13.49 12.82 -5.57
C GLU A 419 -13.28 13.02 -7.08
N VAL A 420 -12.73 14.17 -7.49
CA VAL A 420 -12.42 14.46 -8.90
C VAL A 420 -11.08 13.83 -9.27
N ARG A 421 -10.98 13.29 -10.50
CA ARG A 421 -9.73 12.81 -11.08
C ARG A 421 -9.05 13.96 -11.83
N TYR A 422 -7.85 14.34 -11.39
CA TYR A 422 -7.01 15.35 -12.02
C TYR A 422 -5.87 14.70 -12.80
N PRO A 423 -5.52 15.22 -13.99
CA PRO A 423 -4.42 14.67 -14.76
C PRO A 423 -3.07 14.96 -14.09
N VAL A 424 -2.11 14.05 -14.25
CA VAL A 424 -0.76 14.20 -13.69
C VAL A 424 -0.03 15.42 -14.28
N THR A 425 -0.40 15.86 -15.49
CA THR A 425 0.08 17.11 -16.09
C THR A 425 -0.30 18.37 -15.30
N TYR A 426 -1.40 18.30 -14.53
CA TYR A 426 -1.87 19.39 -13.67
C TYR A 426 -1.26 19.31 -12.28
N ILE A 427 -1.34 18.15 -11.62
CA ILE A 427 -0.90 17.98 -10.23
C ILE A 427 0.63 17.80 -10.10
N LYS A 428 1.29 17.27 -11.14
CA LYS A 428 2.75 17.14 -11.32
C LYS A 428 3.52 16.31 -10.30
N THR A 429 2.86 15.57 -9.40
CA THR A 429 3.56 14.59 -8.53
C THR A 429 4.10 13.43 -9.34
N ASN A 430 4.95 12.60 -8.72
CA ASN A 430 5.46 11.38 -9.33
C ASN A 430 4.33 10.58 -10.04
N ALA A 431 4.57 10.16 -11.28
CA ALA A 431 3.54 9.59 -12.14
C ALA A 431 3.30 8.09 -11.96
N THR A 432 4.17 7.36 -11.25
CA THR A 432 4.18 5.88 -11.21
C THR A 432 2.83 5.32 -10.81
N ARG A 433 2.18 5.85 -9.78
CA ARG A 433 0.85 5.36 -9.38
C ARG A 433 -0.27 5.68 -10.37
N ALA A 434 -0.23 6.85 -10.98
CA ALA A 434 -1.24 7.26 -11.96
C ALA A 434 -1.23 6.39 -13.23
N VAL A 435 -0.15 5.65 -13.49
CA VAL A 435 0.00 4.81 -14.69
C VAL A 435 -0.11 3.31 -14.41
N ALA A 436 -0.50 2.93 -13.19
CA ALA A 436 -0.80 1.56 -12.81
C ALA A 436 -1.75 0.88 -13.81
N THR A 437 -1.49 -0.38 -14.13
CA THR A 437 -2.23 -1.09 -15.19
C THR A 437 -3.16 -2.17 -14.66
N ASN A 438 -3.03 -2.62 -13.41
CA ASN A 438 -3.82 -3.76 -12.92
C ASN A 438 -5.35 -3.57 -13.03
N GLY A 439 -5.85 -2.34 -13.00
CA GLY A 439 -7.27 -2.01 -13.19
C GLY A 439 -7.72 -1.86 -14.66
N MET A 440 -6.84 -2.10 -15.63
CA MET A 440 -7.15 -1.97 -17.06
C MET A 440 -7.81 -3.23 -17.61
N ARG A 441 -8.24 -3.18 -18.88
CA ARG A 441 -8.84 -4.33 -19.56
C ARG A 441 -7.85 -5.48 -19.63
N ASN A 442 -8.35 -6.70 -19.43
CA ASN A 442 -7.56 -7.92 -19.43
C ASN A 442 -6.51 -8.01 -18.33
N GLN A 443 -6.47 -7.08 -17.38
CA GLN A 443 -5.55 -7.09 -16.25
C GLN A 443 -6.25 -7.65 -15.00
N VAL A 444 -5.48 -8.00 -13.98
CA VAL A 444 -5.97 -8.79 -12.83
C VAL A 444 -7.21 -8.19 -12.13
N TRP A 445 -7.31 -6.85 -12.06
CA TRP A 445 -8.43 -6.11 -11.44
C TRP A 445 -9.44 -5.53 -12.44
N ASP A 446 -9.49 -6.02 -13.68
CA ASP A 446 -10.46 -5.57 -14.70
C ASP A 446 -11.91 -5.65 -14.19
N ASN A 447 -12.27 -6.72 -13.46
CA ASN A 447 -13.62 -6.88 -12.94
C ASN A 447 -13.94 -6.01 -11.71
N PHE A 448 -13.00 -5.18 -11.25
CA PHE A 448 -13.13 -4.32 -10.07
C PHE A 448 -12.85 -2.85 -10.40
N SER A 449 -13.06 -2.47 -11.66
CA SER A 449 -12.84 -1.13 -12.19
C SER A 449 -13.90 -0.77 -13.24
N SER A 450 -14.24 0.52 -13.33
CA SER A 450 -15.28 1.01 -14.25
C SER A 450 -14.80 1.13 -15.69
N GLU A 451 -15.74 1.07 -16.62
CA GLU A 451 -15.50 1.42 -18.03
C GLU A 451 -15.16 2.92 -18.15
N THR A 452 -15.82 3.77 -17.35
CA THR A 452 -15.53 5.21 -17.29
C THR A 452 -14.07 5.50 -16.91
N TYR A 453 -13.49 4.76 -15.96
CA TYR A 453 -12.07 4.85 -15.63
C TYR A 453 -11.18 4.42 -16.80
N LYS A 454 -11.44 3.25 -17.38
CA LYS A 454 -10.67 2.64 -18.50
C LYS A 454 -10.77 3.39 -19.84
N THR A 455 -11.52 4.49 -19.87
CA THR A 455 -11.78 5.33 -21.06
C THR A 455 -11.48 6.80 -20.81
N LEU A 456 -10.84 7.15 -19.68
CA LEU A 456 -10.39 8.52 -19.48
C LEU A 456 -9.42 8.91 -20.60
N PRO A 457 -9.51 10.17 -21.07
CA PRO A 457 -8.70 10.61 -22.20
C PRO A 457 -7.20 10.62 -21.84
N PRO A 458 -6.30 10.44 -22.82
CA PRO A 458 -4.87 10.62 -22.59
C PRO A 458 -4.57 12.02 -22.04
N VAL A 459 -3.67 12.11 -21.06
CA VAL A 459 -3.37 13.38 -20.37
C VAL A 459 -2.26 14.21 -21.04
N GLY A 460 -1.57 13.65 -22.03
CA GLY A 460 -0.49 14.30 -22.75
C GLY A 460 0.90 13.99 -22.19
N THR A 461 1.85 14.90 -22.39
CA THR A 461 3.26 14.74 -22.05
C THR A 461 3.59 15.41 -20.71
N ILE A 462 4.50 14.82 -19.93
CA ILE A 462 5.15 15.46 -18.78
C ILE A 462 6.67 15.46 -18.96
N ASP A 463 7.36 16.33 -18.22
CA ASP A 463 8.81 16.28 -18.13
C ASP A 463 9.22 15.35 -16.97
N VAL A 464 10.14 14.43 -17.27
CA VAL A 464 10.74 13.51 -16.29
C VAL A 464 12.26 13.70 -16.27
N TRP A 465 12.85 13.61 -15.08
CA TRP A 465 14.29 13.74 -14.91
C TRP A 465 15.00 12.43 -15.28
N ASN A 466 15.90 12.48 -16.26
CA ASN A 466 16.76 11.36 -16.61
C ASN A 466 18.08 11.44 -15.82
N PRO A 467 18.30 10.56 -14.80
CA PRO A 467 19.49 10.62 -13.94
C PRO A 467 20.79 10.19 -14.65
N PHE A 468 20.72 9.66 -15.87
CA PHE A 468 21.87 9.21 -16.65
C PHE A 468 22.35 10.28 -17.65
N GLU A 469 21.47 11.22 -18.00
CA GLU A 469 21.78 12.35 -18.90
C GLU A 469 21.76 13.71 -18.19
N ASP A 470 21.48 13.72 -16.88
CA ASP A 470 21.42 14.93 -16.03
C ASP A 470 20.51 16.02 -16.62
N LYS A 471 19.35 15.63 -17.17
CA LYS A 471 18.39 16.55 -17.78
C LYS A 471 16.95 16.05 -17.72
N ASN A 472 16.01 16.99 -17.83
CA ASN A 472 14.62 16.66 -18.09
C ASN A 472 14.43 16.21 -19.53
N VAL A 473 13.63 15.16 -19.72
CA VAL A 473 13.19 14.68 -21.03
C VAL A 473 11.67 14.61 -21.07
N PRO A 474 11.04 14.94 -22.20
CA PRO A 474 9.61 14.77 -22.35
C PRO A 474 9.26 13.28 -22.37
N TRP A 475 8.26 12.90 -21.60
CA TRP A 475 7.70 11.55 -21.59
C TRP A 475 6.20 11.59 -21.81
N GLN A 476 5.74 10.84 -22.81
CA GLN A 476 4.33 10.72 -23.13
C GLN A 476 3.66 9.81 -22.10
N VAL A 477 2.78 10.38 -21.27
CA VAL A 477 2.03 9.58 -20.28
C VAL A 477 1.13 8.59 -21.04
N PRO A 478 1.16 7.30 -20.68
CA PRO A 478 0.29 6.30 -21.29
C PRO A 478 -1.19 6.69 -21.16
N GLY A 479 -1.97 6.44 -22.22
CA GLY A 479 -3.41 6.73 -22.26
C GLY A 479 -4.27 5.59 -21.68
N GLU A 480 -5.47 5.42 -22.24
CA GLU A 480 -6.39 4.30 -21.92
C GLU A 480 -6.91 4.30 -20.48
N GLY A 481 -7.19 5.46 -19.90
CA GLY A 481 -7.64 5.56 -18.50
C GLY A 481 -6.55 5.95 -17.50
N ARG A 482 -5.28 5.92 -17.92
CA ARG A 482 -4.12 6.22 -17.07
C ARG A 482 -3.76 7.71 -17.07
N GLY A 483 -2.96 8.10 -16.08
CA GLY A 483 -2.43 9.45 -15.92
C GLY A 483 -3.21 10.34 -14.97
N TYR A 484 -4.07 9.79 -14.10
CA TYR A 484 -4.95 10.55 -13.21
C TYR A 484 -4.73 10.24 -11.73
N TYR A 485 -4.90 11.27 -10.91
CA TYR A 485 -4.93 11.19 -9.45
C TYR A 485 -6.19 11.82 -8.89
N ARG A 486 -6.64 11.32 -7.75
CA ARG A 486 -7.64 11.94 -6.90
C ARG A 486 -6.95 12.70 -5.76
N PRO A 487 -7.44 13.89 -5.35
CA PRO A 487 -6.92 14.56 -4.16
C PRO A 487 -7.13 13.70 -2.91
N PRO A 488 -6.11 13.53 -2.05
CA PRO A 488 -6.32 12.92 -0.73
C PRO A 488 -7.21 13.81 0.13
N SER A 489 -7.89 13.20 1.09
CA SER A 489 -8.59 13.96 2.14
C SER A 489 -7.57 14.62 3.05
N LEU A 490 -7.82 15.87 3.46
CA LEU A 490 -6.99 16.56 4.45
C LEU A 490 -7.48 16.36 5.90
N VAL A 491 -8.53 15.55 6.12
CA VAL A 491 -9.00 15.23 7.47
C VAL A 491 -7.86 14.62 8.27
N ALA A 492 -7.57 15.22 9.42
CA ALA A 492 -6.48 14.79 10.31
C ALA A 492 -5.10 14.79 9.63
N MET A 493 -4.85 15.68 8.66
CA MET A 493 -3.57 15.73 7.94
C MET A 493 -2.36 15.94 8.85
N TRP A 494 -2.57 16.53 10.03
CA TRP A 494 -1.54 16.67 11.07
C TRP A 494 -0.94 15.34 11.55
N ALA A 495 -1.68 14.23 11.40
CA ALA A 495 -1.28 12.90 11.88
C ALA A 495 -0.89 11.93 10.76
N SER A 496 -1.04 12.30 9.48
CA SER A 496 -0.83 11.42 8.33
C SER A 496 0.48 11.64 7.58
N ALA A 497 1.29 12.63 7.99
CA ALA A 497 2.62 12.85 7.41
C ALA A 497 3.54 11.62 7.58
N PRO A 498 4.43 11.32 6.62
CA PRO A 498 4.78 12.10 5.42
C PRO A 498 3.66 12.18 4.36
N TYR A 499 3.80 13.11 3.41
CA TYR A 499 2.79 13.34 2.36
C TYR A 499 3.14 12.67 1.03
N PHE A 500 2.21 12.83 0.08
CA PHE A 500 2.12 12.17 -1.22
C PHE A 500 1.71 10.69 -1.14
N HIS A 501 1.38 10.12 -2.30
CA HIS A 501 0.83 8.77 -2.37
C HIS A 501 1.81 7.67 -1.91
N ASN A 502 3.09 7.99 -1.83
CA ASN A 502 4.23 7.13 -1.56
C ASN A 502 4.99 7.51 -0.28
N ASN A 503 4.49 8.44 0.55
CA ASN A 503 5.21 8.97 1.74
C ASN A 503 6.57 9.63 1.44
N ALA A 504 6.82 10.12 0.22
CA ALA A 504 8.11 10.70 -0.14
C ALA A 504 8.31 12.16 0.32
N LEU A 505 7.23 12.89 0.64
CA LEU A 505 7.33 14.29 1.04
C LEU A 505 7.28 14.45 2.57
N GLY A 506 8.45 14.43 3.19
CA GLY A 506 8.61 14.66 4.63
C GLY A 506 9.48 13.60 5.31
N GLU A 507 9.89 13.87 6.55
CA GLU A 507 10.61 12.93 7.41
C GLU A 507 9.63 11.90 8.00
N HIS A 508 9.95 10.62 7.87
CA HIS A 508 9.29 9.59 8.66
C HIS A 508 9.81 9.64 10.11
N VAL A 509 8.93 10.00 11.06
CA VAL A 509 9.24 10.02 12.48
C VAL A 509 8.75 8.74 13.15
N HIS A 510 9.66 8.00 13.78
CA HIS A 510 9.37 6.70 14.39
C HIS A 510 8.54 6.77 15.69
N GLY A 511 8.58 7.92 16.37
CA GLY A 511 7.80 8.14 17.60
C GLY A 511 6.31 8.28 17.33
N VAL A 512 5.49 8.03 18.35
CA VAL A 512 4.03 7.99 18.24
C VAL A 512 3.34 9.12 19.00
N SER A 513 4.09 9.94 19.75
CA SER A 513 3.51 11.02 20.54
C SER A 513 2.94 12.12 19.65
N VAL A 514 2.11 12.99 20.22
CA VAL A 514 1.60 14.19 19.51
C VAL A 514 2.76 15.05 19.02
N ASP A 515 3.85 15.17 19.79
CA ASP A 515 5.03 15.95 19.41
C ASP A 515 5.78 15.34 18.22
N ASP A 516 5.88 14.01 18.18
CA ASP A 516 6.46 13.27 17.05
C ASP A 516 5.63 13.44 15.77
N ARG A 517 4.30 13.36 15.89
CA ARG A 517 3.39 13.62 14.77
C ARG A 517 3.50 15.04 14.26
N MET A 518 3.55 16.01 15.16
CA MET A 518 3.74 17.42 14.80
C MET A 518 5.12 17.69 14.21
N LYS A 519 6.17 16.96 14.61
CA LYS A 519 7.48 17.01 13.94
C LYS A 519 7.35 16.56 12.48
N ALA A 520 6.72 15.41 12.22
CA ALA A 520 6.51 14.90 10.87
C ALA A 520 5.65 15.86 10.02
N PHE A 521 4.54 16.36 10.59
CA PHE A 521 3.67 17.35 9.94
C PHE A 521 4.43 18.62 9.56
N ASN A 522 5.17 19.21 10.50
CA ASN A 522 5.87 20.47 10.26
C ASN A 522 6.92 20.32 9.17
N ASP A 523 7.69 19.24 9.17
CA ASP A 523 8.67 18.98 8.10
C ASP A 523 7.99 18.79 6.73
N ALA A 524 6.96 17.93 6.66
CA ALA A 524 6.25 17.63 5.43
C ALA A 524 5.51 18.86 4.86
N VAL A 525 4.80 19.63 5.70
CA VAL A 525 4.04 20.82 5.27
C VAL A 525 4.96 21.97 4.89
N THR A 526 6.11 22.11 5.55
CA THR A 526 7.14 23.07 5.13
C THR A 526 7.70 22.68 3.76
N LYS A 527 8.06 21.42 3.53
CA LYS A 527 8.51 20.96 2.20
C LYS A 527 7.42 21.08 1.13
N LEU A 528 6.15 20.96 1.51
CA LEU A 528 5.01 21.20 0.62
C LEU A 528 4.97 22.66 0.14
N MET A 529 5.13 23.61 1.06
CA MET A 529 5.02 25.06 0.80
C MET A 529 6.32 25.71 0.29
N TRP A 530 7.49 25.13 0.59
CA TRP A 530 8.81 25.57 0.15
C TRP A 530 9.55 24.41 -0.55
N PRO A 531 9.28 24.17 -1.85
CA PRO A 531 9.86 23.05 -2.60
C PRO A 531 11.39 23.03 -2.65
N GLU A 532 12.05 24.16 -2.46
CA GLU A 532 13.51 24.27 -2.35
C GLU A 532 14.10 23.49 -1.16
N ASN A 533 13.28 23.14 -0.16
CA ASN A 533 13.67 22.31 0.99
C ASN A 533 13.52 20.81 0.75
N ARG A 534 13.05 20.40 -0.43
CA ARG A 534 12.85 18.99 -0.81
C ARG A 534 14.17 18.33 -1.19
N LEU A 535 14.18 16.99 -1.25
CA LEU A 535 15.35 16.23 -1.68
C LEU A 535 15.55 16.35 -3.20
N GLY A 536 14.48 16.51 -3.98
CA GLY A 536 14.56 16.62 -5.43
C GLY A 536 15.18 15.36 -6.02
N VAL A 537 16.23 15.49 -6.83
CA VAL A 537 16.95 14.33 -7.42
C VAL A 537 17.50 13.34 -6.38
N ASN A 538 17.69 13.77 -5.13
CA ASN A 538 18.10 12.89 -4.03
C ASN A 538 16.94 12.05 -3.46
N SER A 539 15.69 12.29 -3.89
CA SER A 539 14.54 11.43 -3.55
C SER A 539 14.46 10.17 -4.41
N ILE A 540 15.29 10.04 -5.46
CA ILE A 540 15.35 8.84 -6.30
C ILE A 540 15.77 7.65 -5.43
N TRP A 541 14.92 6.63 -5.34
CA TRP A 541 15.28 5.40 -4.65
C TRP A 541 16.39 4.66 -5.39
N ARG A 542 17.46 4.35 -4.67
CA ARG A 542 18.68 3.74 -5.22
C ARG A 542 19.10 2.55 -4.39
N THR A 543 19.74 1.58 -5.04
CA THR A 543 20.36 0.44 -4.35
C THR A 543 21.38 0.94 -3.31
N THR A 544 21.28 0.44 -2.08
CA THR A 544 22.16 0.87 -0.97
C THR A 544 23.56 0.28 -1.06
N GLN A 545 23.68 -0.85 -1.76
CA GLN A 545 24.93 -1.56 -2.02
C GLN A 545 24.87 -2.33 -3.35
N GLU A 546 26.00 -2.93 -3.75
CA GLU A 546 25.99 -3.90 -4.85
C GLU A 546 25.02 -5.03 -4.51
N SER A 547 24.16 -5.37 -5.47
CA SER A 547 23.08 -6.32 -5.23
C SER A 547 22.88 -7.28 -6.40
N TYR A 548 22.12 -8.33 -6.15
CA TYR A 548 21.88 -9.41 -7.10
C TYR A 548 20.40 -9.78 -7.05
N LEU A 549 19.81 -10.05 -8.20
CA LEU A 549 18.56 -10.80 -8.23
C LEU A 549 18.92 -12.27 -7.95
N GLU A 550 18.53 -12.77 -6.78
CA GLU A 550 18.83 -14.13 -6.35
C GLU A 550 17.61 -15.03 -6.50
N ILE A 551 17.79 -16.16 -7.18
CA ILE A 551 16.74 -17.16 -7.37
C ILE A 551 17.21 -18.45 -6.70
N PRO A 552 16.56 -18.93 -5.61
CA PRO A 552 17.00 -20.16 -4.97
C PRO A 552 16.82 -21.35 -5.92
N LYS A 553 17.76 -22.29 -5.88
CA LYS A 553 17.84 -23.45 -6.76
C LYS A 553 16.59 -24.32 -6.74
N SER A 554 15.91 -24.39 -5.59
CA SER A 554 14.63 -25.10 -5.44
C SER A 554 13.52 -24.52 -6.32
N TYR A 555 13.70 -23.29 -6.82
CA TYR A 555 12.69 -22.56 -7.57
C TYR A 555 12.74 -22.79 -9.08
N ILE A 556 13.85 -23.33 -9.58
CA ILE A 556 14.07 -23.55 -11.00
C ILE A 556 13.42 -24.89 -11.41
N PRO A 557 12.51 -24.88 -12.40
CA PRO A 557 11.91 -26.10 -12.92
C PRO A 557 12.97 -27.10 -13.40
N GLU A 558 12.70 -28.41 -13.25
CA GLU A 558 13.66 -29.44 -13.70
C GLU A 558 13.98 -29.38 -15.19
N ILE A 559 13.03 -28.90 -16.01
CA ILE A 559 13.24 -28.66 -17.45
C ILE A 559 14.38 -27.68 -17.73
N ALA A 560 14.72 -26.80 -16.79
CA ALA A 560 15.83 -25.86 -16.85
C ALA A 560 17.06 -26.36 -16.06
N ARG A 561 17.30 -27.68 -16.04
CA ARG A 561 18.38 -28.32 -15.26
C ARG A 561 19.74 -27.65 -15.41
N LYS A 562 20.15 -27.24 -16.60
CA LYS A 562 21.45 -26.57 -16.81
C LYS A 562 21.58 -25.25 -16.04
N LEU A 563 20.49 -24.48 -15.95
CA LEU A 563 20.43 -23.26 -15.16
C LEU A 563 20.38 -23.59 -13.66
N ARG A 564 19.64 -24.64 -13.28
CA ARG A 564 19.61 -25.14 -11.90
C ARG A 564 20.99 -25.61 -11.41
N ASP A 565 21.76 -26.26 -12.28
CA ASP A 565 23.11 -26.77 -12.01
C ASP A 565 24.16 -25.65 -11.99
N SER A 566 23.83 -24.43 -12.46
CA SER A 566 24.69 -23.25 -12.34
C SER A 566 24.48 -22.46 -11.05
N ALA A 567 23.62 -22.94 -10.14
CA ALA A 567 23.49 -22.36 -8.81
C ALA A 567 24.82 -22.46 -8.04
N ASP A 568 25.12 -21.44 -7.25
CA ASP A 568 26.32 -21.38 -6.43
C ASP A 568 26.26 -22.32 -5.19
N ALA A 569 27.31 -22.27 -4.36
CA ALA A 569 27.44 -23.09 -3.16
C ALA A 569 26.37 -22.80 -2.10
N GLU A 570 25.78 -21.60 -2.11
CA GLU A 570 24.67 -21.22 -1.22
C GLU A 570 23.31 -21.66 -1.80
N GLY A 571 23.31 -22.19 -3.02
CA GLY A 571 22.13 -22.71 -3.69
C GLY A 571 21.33 -21.64 -4.42
N PHE A 572 21.94 -20.54 -4.86
CA PHE A 572 21.26 -19.48 -5.61
C PHE A 572 21.79 -19.34 -7.04
N ILE A 573 20.92 -18.88 -7.94
CA ILE A 573 21.33 -18.30 -9.22
C ILE A 573 21.28 -16.79 -9.04
N ARG A 574 22.41 -16.13 -9.29
CA ARG A 574 22.57 -14.69 -9.10
C ARG A 574 22.66 -13.98 -10.45
N ILE A 575 21.81 -12.97 -10.64
CA ILE A 575 21.84 -12.07 -11.79
C ILE A 575 22.30 -10.69 -11.29
N GLY A 576 23.46 -10.24 -11.77
CA GLY A 576 24.16 -9.05 -11.30
C GLY A 576 25.64 -9.07 -11.75
N PRO A 577 26.52 -8.24 -11.16
CA PRO A 577 26.28 -7.33 -10.03
C PRO A 577 25.46 -6.09 -10.42
N ILE A 578 24.35 -5.83 -9.74
CA ILE A 578 23.63 -4.54 -9.86
C ILE A 578 24.42 -3.52 -9.03
N PRO A 579 24.99 -2.47 -9.63
CA PRO A 579 25.84 -1.52 -8.91
C PRO A 579 25.13 -0.81 -7.75
N LYS A 580 25.89 -0.39 -6.75
CA LYS A 580 25.40 0.54 -5.72
C LYS A 580 24.99 1.87 -6.37
N GLY A 581 23.87 2.44 -5.94
CA GLY A 581 23.39 3.72 -6.45
C GLY A 581 22.53 3.63 -7.71
N THR A 582 22.30 2.43 -8.25
CA THR A 582 21.38 2.20 -9.38
C THR A 582 19.96 2.58 -8.96
N PRO A 583 19.22 3.42 -9.73
CA PRO A 583 17.81 3.68 -9.46
C PRO A 583 17.01 2.37 -9.42
N VAL A 584 16.34 2.09 -8.30
CA VAL A 584 15.57 0.84 -8.12
C VAL A 584 14.48 0.73 -9.20
N ASN A 585 13.81 1.85 -9.47
CA ASN A 585 12.74 1.95 -10.45
C ASN A 585 13.22 1.84 -11.91
N LEU A 586 14.53 1.94 -12.19
CA LEU A 586 15.05 1.60 -13.53
C LEU A 586 14.76 0.13 -13.83
N LEU A 587 15.07 -0.76 -12.88
CA LEU A 587 14.90 -2.19 -13.02
C LEU A 587 13.47 -2.63 -12.71
N ALA A 588 12.89 -2.15 -11.61
CA ALA A 588 11.56 -2.56 -11.15
C ALA A 588 10.45 -2.15 -12.13
N ASN A 589 10.61 -1.02 -12.83
CA ASN A 589 9.64 -0.55 -13.80
C ASN A 589 9.92 -1.02 -15.23
N THR A 590 10.95 -1.84 -15.46
CA THR A 590 11.22 -2.41 -16.79
C THR A 590 10.13 -3.44 -17.11
N ASN A 591 9.36 -3.22 -18.17
CA ASN A 591 8.25 -4.07 -18.53
C ASN A 591 8.71 -5.36 -19.25
N LEU A 592 8.63 -6.50 -18.56
CA LEU A 592 9.04 -7.80 -19.10
C LEU A 592 7.87 -8.63 -19.66
N GLU A 593 6.65 -8.05 -19.76
CA GLU A 593 5.49 -8.76 -20.30
C GLU A 593 5.60 -8.94 -21.82
N LEU A 594 5.38 -10.16 -22.30
CA LEU A 594 5.25 -10.50 -23.72
C LEU A 594 3.86 -10.09 -24.22
N SER A 595 3.77 -8.97 -24.94
CA SER A 595 2.49 -8.34 -25.26
C SER A 595 2.36 -7.86 -26.71
N GLY A 596 3.29 -8.22 -27.61
CA GLY A 596 3.16 -8.00 -29.05
C GLY A 596 4.47 -7.80 -29.81
N LEU A 597 4.43 -8.01 -31.14
CA LEU A 597 5.60 -8.18 -32.01
C LEU A 597 6.73 -7.15 -31.85
N GLY A 598 6.44 -5.85 -31.67
CA GLY A 598 7.48 -4.81 -31.54
C GLY A 598 8.18 -4.81 -30.19
N LYS A 599 7.40 -4.83 -29.11
CA LYS A 599 7.92 -4.89 -27.73
C LYS A 599 8.62 -6.22 -27.46
N ASP A 600 8.13 -7.31 -28.04
CA ASP A 600 8.75 -8.63 -27.93
C ASP A 600 10.17 -8.65 -28.55
N ILE A 601 10.40 -7.91 -29.65
CA ILE A 601 11.73 -7.74 -30.24
C ILE A 601 12.64 -6.93 -29.31
N GLU A 602 12.16 -5.79 -28.80
CA GLU A 602 12.95 -4.93 -27.89
C GLU A 602 13.32 -5.66 -26.59
N LEU A 603 12.38 -6.43 -26.04
CA LEU A 603 12.63 -7.27 -24.88
C LEU A 603 13.62 -8.39 -25.21
N ALA A 604 13.50 -9.05 -26.36
CA ALA A 604 14.47 -10.06 -26.79
C ALA A 604 15.87 -9.47 -26.96
N GLU A 605 16.00 -8.28 -27.55
CA GLU A 605 17.26 -7.55 -27.67
C GLU A 605 17.85 -7.22 -26.30
N LEU A 606 17.05 -6.69 -25.37
CA LEU A 606 17.48 -6.43 -23.99
C LEU A 606 17.96 -7.72 -23.32
N LEU A 607 17.21 -8.82 -23.39
CA LEU A 607 17.57 -10.09 -22.77
C LEU A 607 18.87 -10.67 -23.37
N LEU A 608 19.09 -10.53 -24.68
CA LEU A 608 20.33 -10.92 -25.33
C LEU A 608 21.51 -10.06 -24.84
N LYS A 609 21.31 -8.74 -24.72
CA LYS A 609 22.34 -7.83 -24.20
C LYS A 609 22.67 -8.10 -22.73
N ILE A 610 21.66 -8.35 -21.89
CA ILE A 610 21.85 -8.79 -20.49
C ILE A 610 22.66 -10.08 -20.46
N SER A 611 22.25 -11.10 -21.22
CA SER A 611 22.98 -12.38 -21.28
C SER A 611 24.43 -12.20 -21.73
N SER A 612 24.67 -11.36 -22.74
CA SER A 612 26.02 -11.00 -23.21
C SER A 612 26.83 -10.33 -22.09
N ALA A 613 26.28 -9.33 -21.41
CA ALA A 613 26.94 -8.60 -20.34
C ALA A 613 27.33 -9.51 -19.17
N LEU A 614 26.40 -10.36 -18.71
CA LEU A 614 26.66 -11.33 -17.64
C LEU A 614 27.73 -12.35 -18.04
N ASN A 615 27.74 -12.79 -19.31
CA ASN A 615 28.77 -13.70 -19.82
C ASN A 615 30.14 -13.02 -19.90
N ASP A 616 30.21 -11.75 -20.32
CA ASP A 616 31.46 -10.98 -20.34
C ASP A 616 32.02 -10.81 -18.92
N ILE A 617 31.17 -10.40 -17.97
CA ILE A 617 31.54 -10.26 -16.55
C ILE A 617 32.11 -11.56 -16.00
N LYS A 618 31.45 -12.70 -16.28
CA LYS A 618 31.90 -14.01 -15.82
C LYS A 618 33.18 -14.50 -16.52
N ARG A 619 33.27 -14.34 -17.84
CA ARG A 619 34.40 -14.80 -18.65
C ARG A 619 35.67 -14.04 -18.30
N ASP A 620 35.54 -12.72 -18.18
CA ASP A 620 36.67 -11.81 -18.01
C ASP A 620 36.92 -11.46 -16.53
N LYS A 621 36.09 -11.99 -15.62
CA LYS A 621 36.14 -11.74 -14.17
C LYS A 621 36.11 -10.24 -13.85
N LEU A 622 35.20 -9.53 -14.49
CA LEU A 622 35.01 -8.10 -14.24
C LEU A 622 34.46 -7.92 -12.81
N GLU A 623 35.02 -6.98 -12.07
CA GLU A 623 34.62 -6.65 -10.70
C GLU A 623 34.52 -5.12 -10.55
N GLY A 624 33.73 -4.65 -9.58
CA GLY A 624 33.61 -3.23 -9.26
C GLY A 624 33.20 -2.35 -10.44
N GLU A 625 33.99 -1.31 -10.70
CA GLU A 625 33.73 -0.30 -11.75
C GLU A 625 33.67 -0.94 -13.15
N ALA A 626 34.55 -1.90 -13.47
CA ALA A 626 34.56 -2.54 -14.80
C ALA A 626 33.29 -3.36 -15.07
N ALA A 627 32.74 -4.05 -14.06
CA ALA A 627 31.46 -4.76 -14.19
C ALA A 627 30.31 -3.76 -14.30
N SER A 628 30.37 -2.66 -13.53
CA SER A 628 29.38 -1.58 -13.54
C SER A 628 29.31 -0.91 -14.92
N ASP A 629 30.45 -0.55 -15.51
CA ASP A 629 30.54 0.06 -16.84
C ASP A 629 29.91 -0.84 -17.90
N ARG A 630 30.20 -2.15 -17.85
CA ARG A 630 29.61 -3.12 -18.79
C ARG A 630 28.09 -3.18 -18.68
N LEU A 631 27.54 -3.06 -17.46
CA LEU A 631 26.09 -3.08 -17.23
C LEU A 631 25.42 -1.74 -17.52
N MET A 632 26.15 -0.63 -17.39
CA MET A 632 25.65 0.71 -17.74
C MET A 632 25.31 0.82 -19.23
N GLU A 633 25.93 0.02 -20.09
CA GLU A 633 25.55 -0.09 -21.52
C GLU A 633 24.11 -0.57 -21.74
N LEU A 634 23.48 -1.20 -20.74
CA LEU A 634 22.09 -1.67 -20.79
C LEU A 634 21.07 -0.58 -20.46
N VAL A 635 21.51 0.54 -19.86
CA VAL A 635 20.61 1.60 -19.37
C VAL A 635 19.69 2.15 -20.46
N PRO A 636 20.14 2.44 -21.70
CA PRO A 636 19.25 2.94 -22.74
C PRO A 636 18.11 1.97 -23.07
N ASP A 637 18.38 0.67 -23.11
CA ASP A 637 17.38 -0.36 -23.40
C ASP A 637 16.40 -0.56 -22.22
N LEU A 638 16.92 -0.54 -20.98
CA LEU A 638 16.11 -0.58 -19.77
C LEU A 638 15.18 0.64 -19.68
N TYR A 639 15.72 1.84 -19.96
CA TYR A 639 14.95 3.08 -19.95
C TYR A 639 13.87 3.09 -21.04
N LYS A 640 14.19 2.55 -22.22
CA LYS A 640 13.23 2.42 -23.34
C LYS A 640 12.03 1.53 -22.99
N LEU A 641 12.28 0.44 -22.25
CA LEU A 641 11.25 -0.50 -21.80
C LEU A 641 10.62 -0.13 -20.44
N ASN A 642 10.97 1.03 -19.88
CA ASN A 642 10.49 1.44 -18.57
C ASN A 642 9.03 1.95 -18.63
N SER A 643 8.14 1.31 -17.88
CA SER A 643 6.71 1.66 -17.81
C SER A 643 6.45 3.04 -17.20
N CYS A 644 7.38 3.56 -16.38
CA CYS A 644 7.32 4.90 -15.81
C CYS A 644 8.72 5.40 -15.44
N PRO A 645 9.40 6.17 -16.32
CA PRO A 645 10.74 6.70 -16.08
C PRO A 645 10.74 7.96 -15.20
N ASP A 646 9.72 8.15 -14.37
CA ASP A 646 9.63 9.27 -13.44
C ASP A 646 10.22 8.88 -12.08
N PHE A 647 11.51 9.18 -11.88
CA PHE A 647 12.25 8.67 -10.73
C PHE A 647 12.26 9.59 -9.51
N VAL A 648 11.85 10.86 -9.65
CA VAL A 648 11.87 11.83 -8.54
C VAL A 648 10.58 11.67 -7.74
N GLU A 649 10.69 11.24 -6.49
CA GLU A 649 9.57 10.77 -5.68
C GLU A 649 8.84 11.90 -4.95
N ASP A 650 9.54 12.99 -4.60
CA ASP A 650 9.02 14.11 -3.82
C ASP A 650 8.68 15.36 -4.66
N LYS A 651 8.59 15.25 -5.99
CA LYS A 651 8.23 16.36 -6.88
C LYS A 651 6.73 16.66 -6.89
N GLY A 652 6.36 17.82 -7.43
CA GLY A 652 4.98 18.16 -7.78
C GLY A 652 4.17 18.84 -6.68
N HIS A 653 2.87 19.00 -6.94
CA HIS A 653 1.94 19.72 -6.06
C HIS A 653 2.47 21.11 -5.66
N TYR A 654 2.65 21.98 -6.66
CA TYR A 654 3.21 23.32 -6.49
C TYR A 654 2.15 24.41 -6.21
N PHE A 655 0.94 24.02 -5.83
CA PHE A 655 -0.12 24.96 -5.47
C PHE A 655 0.26 25.74 -4.22
N GLY A 656 0.18 27.07 -4.29
CA GLY A 656 0.52 27.98 -3.20
C GLY A 656 2.02 28.15 -2.92
N THR A 657 2.92 27.58 -3.72
CA THR A 657 4.38 27.69 -3.48
C THR A 657 4.95 29.07 -3.80
N ASP A 658 4.24 29.86 -4.61
CA ASP A 658 4.56 31.24 -4.98
C ASP A 658 3.99 32.27 -4.00
N LEU A 659 3.19 31.84 -3.02
CA LEU A 659 2.63 32.72 -1.99
C LEU A 659 3.74 33.38 -1.14
N PRO A 660 3.51 34.61 -0.65
CA PRO A 660 4.35 35.20 0.39
C PRO A 660 4.45 34.30 1.63
N ASP A 661 5.58 34.34 2.33
CA ASP A 661 5.82 33.56 3.55
C ASP A 661 4.75 33.74 4.63
N VAL A 662 4.18 34.94 4.75
CA VAL A 662 3.11 35.24 5.71
C VAL A 662 1.84 34.45 5.40
N ASP A 663 1.50 34.28 4.12
CA ASP A 663 0.32 33.54 3.67
C ASP A 663 0.53 32.04 3.86
N LYS A 664 1.73 31.53 3.50
CA LYS A 664 2.11 30.13 3.74
C LYS A 664 2.03 29.76 5.22
N LYS A 665 2.57 30.61 6.10
CA LYS A 665 2.54 30.38 7.55
C LYS A 665 1.12 30.42 8.11
N ALA A 666 0.29 31.38 7.69
CA ALA A 666 -1.11 31.43 8.12
C ALA A 666 -1.93 30.23 7.61
N LEU A 667 -1.69 29.79 6.36
CA LEU A 667 -2.28 28.58 5.82
C LEU A 667 -1.90 27.36 6.68
N ILE A 668 -0.63 27.19 7.03
CA ILE A 668 -0.17 26.10 7.89
C ILE A 668 -0.89 26.10 9.24
N GLU A 669 -1.08 27.27 9.87
CA GLU A 669 -1.84 27.36 11.12
C GLU A 669 -3.29 26.88 10.96
N TYR A 670 -3.93 27.17 9.83
CA TYR A 670 -5.28 26.65 9.55
C TYR A 670 -5.27 25.15 9.26
N LEU A 671 -4.29 24.63 8.51
CA LEU A 671 -4.18 23.20 8.18
C LEU A 671 -4.06 22.30 9.42
N LYS A 672 -3.47 22.81 10.51
CA LYS A 672 -3.41 22.09 11.81
C LYS A 672 -4.80 21.85 12.43
N THR A 673 -5.81 22.60 12.01
CA THR A 673 -7.18 22.53 12.56
C THR A 673 -8.08 21.52 11.85
N LEU A 674 -7.61 20.96 10.72
CA LEU A 674 -8.38 20.12 9.79
C LEU A 674 -8.49 18.65 10.19
#